data_AF-A0A7M7NJP5-F1
#
_entry.id   AF-A0A7M7NJP5-F1
#
_cell.length_a   1.000
_cell.length_b   1.000
_cell.length_c   1.000
_cell.angle_alpha   90.00
_cell.angle_beta   90.00
_cell.angle_gamma   90.00
#
_symmetry.space_group_name_H-M   'P 1'
#
loop_
_entity.id
_entity.type
_entity.pdbx_description
1 polymer ?
#
loop_
_entity_poly.entity_id
_entity_poly.type
_entity_poly.pdbx_seq_one_letter_code
_entity_poly.pdbx_strand_id
1 'polypeptide(L)'
;MAFPPSMKTVFVIDHSASFAESCNQPFEFDVVSKARTPGLIPLAPLSKSLWTCCIEGIMEYCRVVYDIFPQSRNVCLIASDSLAHVINGWRAAEQNTTHIMTALAHLGPPPGDGETADVSITNGLEGAVEMLCERTDLQRELSDDEASPNINRGRIICLTSLTTIEQIDEIKDYLKENIQHQNKIASASDDLLPIDHCELCLVNIHPVDQAPAVRLTQDLSVVSSHQSCHVTTTKAGRHLATKLVSLLQTHFDLAITTVTGIPMKEEQNASSSANYDVELLHHRQAHVEIHKMEHIVAAQELKSEGDGKGAGGGGSSGAAGAGGGGGGGSGDGGSKAGGVNKVLLKWCQPRVAGAELLHCTGAYGVSPVDVNSRPSLCLTNFLLNGRQVMLEQPRKQGTKCISHMLASHGGQINLHCLSTSRSPLEDPPSISEGCGGRVTNYRINDFGDFMKENRLAPCQEGSDSESELPLERAKAQLERMSRHWPLIISDTVIFNMLSHIDPLPSLLMKPVIDEDDVLECKKAILHLVGMETRNEPLPIPSSTTRGKGSKKEEQYRLMWSELETYVRAASTTSSAHEEVLECLLACKKPDEASPSRGRKTSSEKSTTKSEKPEAEKMDTSSSKTEGTATTTDVAGANLFPRNPLEPPPIKKQKINAGDTIGRAKGAPESLLSLWKTRIASLHSRSQREFSGRAESKEAKADLYPNLPKKENGK
;
A
#
# COMPACT_ATOMS: atom_id res chain seq x y z
N MET A 1 -4.04 -16.06 -18.48
CA MET A 1 -4.31 -14.60 -18.43
C MET A 1 -5.11 -14.21 -19.67
N ALA A 2 -5.76 -13.05 -19.70
CA ALA A 2 -6.37 -12.53 -20.92
C ALA A 2 -5.46 -11.44 -21.51
N PHE A 3 -5.20 -11.50 -22.81
CA PHE A 3 -4.55 -10.44 -23.58
C PHE A 3 -5.66 -9.64 -24.29
N PRO A 4 -6.22 -8.58 -23.67
CA PRO A 4 -7.27 -7.78 -24.30
C PRO A 4 -6.67 -6.88 -25.41
N PRO A 5 -7.47 -6.49 -26.42
CA PRO A 5 -7.06 -5.49 -27.42
C PRO A 5 -6.55 -4.17 -26.83
N SER A 6 -6.92 -3.84 -25.59
CA SER A 6 -6.46 -2.64 -24.89
C SER A 6 -5.02 -2.69 -24.39
N MET A 7 -4.34 -3.84 -24.44
CA MET A 7 -2.93 -3.96 -24.04
C MET A 7 -1.98 -3.18 -24.98
N LYS A 8 -2.26 -3.20 -26.30
CA LYS A 8 -1.59 -2.41 -27.33
C LYS A 8 -2.60 -1.48 -28.00
N THR A 9 -2.55 -0.19 -27.69
CA THR A 9 -3.34 0.82 -28.42
C THR A 9 -2.41 1.64 -29.31
N VAL A 10 -2.65 1.67 -30.62
CA VAL A 10 -1.96 2.56 -31.56
C VAL A 10 -2.93 3.66 -31.99
N PHE A 11 -2.55 4.92 -31.82
CA PHE A 11 -3.23 6.04 -32.46
C PHE A 11 -2.58 6.32 -33.81
N VAL A 12 -3.40 6.51 -34.83
CA VAL A 12 -2.98 7.02 -36.14
C VAL A 12 -3.67 8.35 -36.36
N ILE A 13 -2.92 9.44 -36.51
CA ILE A 13 -3.46 10.77 -36.81
C ILE A 13 -3.04 11.19 -38.22
N ASP A 14 -3.99 11.73 -38.94
CA ASP A 14 -3.79 12.50 -40.16
C ASP A 14 -2.95 13.78 -39.91
N HIS A 15 -1.82 13.91 -40.62
CA HIS A 15 -0.95 15.10 -40.62
C HIS A 15 -0.95 15.79 -42.00
N SER A 16 -2.00 15.57 -42.81
CA SER A 16 -2.20 16.31 -44.06
C SER A 16 -2.50 17.80 -43.83
N ALA A 17 -2.34 18.62 -44.87
CA ALA A 17 -2.73 20.03 -44.86
C ALA A 17 -4.21 20.25 -44.45
N SER A 18 -5.10 19.28 -44.68
CA SER A 18 -6.50 19.36 -44.20
C SER A 18 -6.60 19.44 -42.68
N PHE A 19 -5.64 18.88 -41.94
CA PHE A 19 -5.60 18.94 -40.47
C PHE A 19 -5.01 20.25 -39.93
N ALA A 20 -4.48 21.13 -40.79
CA ALA A 20 -4.19 22.52 -40.45
C ALA A 20 -5.47 23.39 -40.37
N GLU A 21 -6.60 22.93 -40.94
CA GLU A 21 -7.88 23.67 -40.92
C GLU A 21 -8.32 24.02 -39.49
N SER A 22 -8.91 25.21 -39.33
CA SER A 22 -9.54 25.65 -38.07
C SER A 22 -10.72 24.74 -37.69
N CYS A 23 -10.78 24.34 -36.42
CA CYS A 23 -11.91 23.60 -35.86
C CYS A 23 -13.19 24.46 -35.72
N ASN A 24 -13.08 25.77 -35.95
CA ASN A 24 -14.15 26.78 -35.86
C ASN A 24 -14.90 26.78 -34.52
N GLN A 25 -14.18 26.41 -33.44
CA GLN A 25 -14.58 26.59 -32.06
C GLN A 25 -13.75 27.71 -31.43
N PRO A 26 -14.25 28.96 -31.41
CA PRO A 26 -13.53 30.06 -30.80
C PRO A 26 -13.41 29.85 -29.28
N PHE A 27 -12.24 30.15 -28.74
CA PHE A 27 -11.99 30.20 -27.30
C PHE A 27 -11.44 31.58 -26.89
N GLU A 28 -11.96 32.10 -25.79
CA GLU A 28 -11.48 33.33 -25.17
C GLU A 28 -10.26 33.03 -24.29
N PHE A 29 -9.13 33.65 -24.59
CA PHE A 29 -7.91 33.61 -23.77
C PHE A 29 -7.63 34.96 -23.09
N ASP A 30 -8.23 36.05 -23.58
CA ASP A 30 -8.12 37.38 -22.98
C ASP A 30 -9.04 37.51 -21.74
N VAL A 31 -8.42 37.38 -20.57
CA VAL A 31 -9.08 37.46 -19.26
C VAL A 31 -9.54 38.89 -18.94
N VAL A 32 -8.99 39.92 -19.60
CA VAL A 32 -9.31 41.32 -19.30
C VAL A 32 -10.74 41.70 -19.71
N SER A 33 -11.32 40.97 -20.67
CA SER A 33 -12.74 41.06 -21.05
C SER A 33 -13.73 41.01 -19.86
N LYS A 34 -13.40 40.29 -18.77
CA LYS A 34 -14.24 40.16 -17.58
C LYS A 34 -14.07 41.31 -16.58
N ALA A 35 -12.91 41.96 -16.58
CA ALA A 35 -12.64 43.15 -15.77
C ALA A 35 -12.90 44.40 -16.63
N ARG A 36 -14.13 44.92 -16.59
CA ARG A 36 -14.61 46.08 -17.38
C ARG A 36 -13.83 47.37 -17.09
N THR A 37 -12.60 47.47 -17.60
CA THR A 37 -11.75 48.66 -17.57
C THR A 37 -12.10 49.51 -18.79
N PRO A 38 -12.66 50.72 -18.62
CA PRO A 38 -13.06 51.55 -19.76
C PRO A 38 -11.85 51.90 -20.64
N GLY A 39 -11.95 51.63 -21.95
CA GLY A 39 -10.94 52.01 -22.93
C GLY A 39 -10.00 50.90 -23.42
N LEU A 40 -10.09 49.67 -22.90
CA LEU A 40 -9.35 48.52 -23.45
C LEU A 40 -10.20 47.73 -24.45
N ILE A 41 -9.64 47.42 -25.62
CA ILE A 41 -10.26 46.55 -26.63
C ILE A 41 -9.79 45.12 -26.35
N PRO A 42 -10.69 44.13 -26.15
CA PRO A 42 -10.30 42.75 -25.95
C PRO A 42 -9.71 42.13 -27.22
N LEU A 43 -8.77 41.21 -27.07
CA LEU A 43 -8.20 40.46 -28.20
C LEU A 43 -9.26 39.57 -28.88
N ALA A 44 -9.13 39.40 -30.19
CA ALA A 44 -10.01 38.52 -30.96
C ALA A 44 -9.89 37.06 -30.49
N PRO A 45 -11.00 36.32 -30.30
CA PRO A 45 -10.96 34.89 -29.97
C PRO A 45 -10.19 34.10 -31.03
N LEU A 46 -9.45 33.08 -30.59
CA LEU A 46 -8.72 32.17 -31.48
C LEU A 46 -9.49 30.86 -31.63
N SER A 47 -9.27 30.15 -32.73
CA SER A 47 -9.68 28.75 -32.91
C SER A 47 -8.44 27.88 -33.06
N LYS A 48 -8.53 26.61 -32.63
CA LYS A 48 -7.44 25.64 -32.77
C LYS A 48 -7.54 24.93 -34.13
N SER A 49 -6.47 24.34 -34.64
CA SER A 49 -6.56 23.45 -35.81
C SER A 49 -7.18 22.10 -35.45
N LEU A 50 -7.67 21.35 -36.45
CA LEU A 50 -8.12 19.96 -36.29
C LEU A 50 -7.01 19.09 -35.69
N TRP A 51 -5.77 19.21 -36.17
CA TRP A 51 -4.57 18.60 -35.59
C TRP A 51 -4.44 18.89 -34.09
N THR A 52 -4.49 20.16 -33.70
CA THR A 52 -4.33 20.57 -32.30
C THR A 52 -5.42 19.95 -31.41
N CYS A 53 -6.66 19.89 -31.90
CA CYS A 53 -7.75 19.23 -31.18
C CYS A 53 -7.53 17.71 -31.02
N CYS A 54 -6.92 17.05 -32.01
CA CYS A 54 -6.58 15.63 -31.93
C CYS A 54 -5.49 15.37 -30.90
N ILE A 55 -4.41 16.16 -30.94
CA ILE A 55 -3.32 16.06 -29.96
C ILE A 55 -3.83 16.29 -28.54
N GLU A 56 -4.59 17.35 -28.28
CA GLU A 56 -5.15 17.60 -26.94
C GLU A 56 -6.01 16.42 -26.43
N GLY A 57 -6.84 15.84 -27.29
CA GLY A 57 -7.67 14.69 -26.95
C GLY A 57 -6.88 13.41 -26.70
N ILE A 58 -5.83 13.15 -27.48
CA ILE A 58 -4.93 11.99 -27.31
C ILE A 58 -4.08 12.14 -26.06
N MET A 59 -3.53 13.33 -25.79
CA MET A 59 -2.73 13.56 -24.59
C MET A 59 -3.54 13.34 -23.31
N GLU A 60 -4.80 13.74 -23.30
CA GLU A 60 -5.73 13.47 -22.19
C GLU A 60 -6.09 11.98 -22.08
N TYR A 61 -6.29 11.29 -23.21
CA TYR A 61 -6.47 9.83 -23.25
C TYR A 61 -5.25 9.10 -22.64
N CYS A 62 -4.04 9.42 -23.09
CA CYS A 62 -2.79 8.84 -22.60
C CYS A 62 -2.58 9.13 -21.11
N ARG A 63 -2.84 10.37 -20.66
CA ARG A 63 -2.75 10.73 -19.23
C ARG A 63 -3.59 9.81 -18.35
N VAL A 64 -4.86 9.59 -18.70
CA VAL A 64 -5.73 8.71 -17.91
C VAL A 64 -5.29 7.25 -17.98
N VAL A 65 -4.80 6.77 -19.13
CA VAL A 65 -4.22 5.41 -19.23
C VAL A 65 -3.03 5.25 -18.29
N TYR A 66 -2.09 6.19 -18.28
CA TYR A 66 -0.89 6.10 -17.44
C TYR A 66 -1.17 6.27 -15.95
N ASP A 67 -2.16 7.08 -15.55
CA ASP A 67 -2.59 7.21 -14.15
C ASP A 67 -3.19 5.90 -13.59
N ILE A 68 -4.00 5.20 -14.40
CA ILE A 68 -4.76 4.01 -13.98
C ILE A 68 -3.96 2.71 -14.21
N PHE A 69 -3.16 2.64 -15.27
CA PHE A 69 -2.47 1.42 -15.75
C PHE A 69 -0.96 1.63 -16.02
N PRO A 70 -0.15 2.09 -15.04
CA PRO A 70 1.21 2.60 -15.26
C PRO A 70 2.23 1.65 -15.90
N GLN A 71 1.95 0.34 -15.95
CA GLN A 71 2.86 -0.69 -16.52
C GLN A 71 2.15 -1.77 -17.37
N SER A 72 0.83 -1.73 -17.51
CA SER A 72 0.08 -2.87 -18.08
C SER A 72 -0.72 -2.57 -19.35
N ARG A 73 -0.75 -1.32 -19.79
CA ARG A 73 -1.47 -0.86 -20.99
C ARG A 73 -0.61 0.17 -21.70
N ASN A 74 -0.20 -0.14 -22.92
CA ASN A 74 0.71 0.71 -23.68
C ASN A 74 -0.04 1.45 -24.79
N VAL A 75 0.37 2.69 -25.03
CA VAL A 75 -0.12 3.54 -26.12
C VAL A 75 1.05 3.95 -27.00
N CYS A 76 0.94 3.69 -28.29
CA CYS A 76 1.82 4.15 -29.36
C CYS A 76 1.09 5.23 -30.16
N LEU A 77 1.81 6.24 -30.63
CA LEU A 77 1.27 7.30 -31.48
C LEU A 77 2.04 7.34 -32.81
N ILE A 78 1.30 7.42 -33.92
CA ILE A 78 1.81 7.55 -35.28
C ILE A 78 1.10 8.73 -35.95
N ALA A 79 1.87 9.63 -36.56
CA ALA A 79 1.35 10.65 -37.46
C ALA A 79 1.56 10.21 -38.92
N SER A 80 0.58 10.47 -39.79
CA SER A 80 0.57 10.00 -41.17
C SER A 80 0.56 11.18 -42.14
N ASP A 81 1.62 11.32 -42.93
CA ASP A 81 1.69 12.24 -44.07
C ASP A 81 2.00 11.46 -45.37
N SER A 82 2.99 11.91 -46.14
CA SER A 82 3.75 11.11 -47.11
C SER A 82 4.41 9.85 -46.53
N LEU A 83 4.65 9.82 -45.22
CA LEU A 83 5.29 8.72 -44.47
C LEU A 83 4.54 8.45 -43.14
N ALA A 84 4.91 7.35 -42.48
CA ALA A 84 4.48 7.03 -41.12
C ALA A 84 5.53 7.51 -40.11
N HIS A 85 5.19 8.53 -39.30
CA HIS A 85 6.05 9.05 -38.25
C HIS A 85 5.68 8.42 -36.91
N VAL A 86 6.42 7.39 -36.50
CA VAL A 86 6.26 6.76 -35.17
C VAL A 86 6.81 7.71 -34.09
N ILE A 87 5.92 8.18 -33.22
CA ILE A 87 6.22 9.18 -32.19
C ILE A 87 6.82 8.53 -30.93
N ASN A 88 6.38 7.31 -30.60
CA ASN A 88 6.86 6.53 -29.45
C ASN A 88 6.58 5.03 -29.61
N GLY A 89 7.44 4.17 -29.06
CA GLY A 89 7.30 2.71 -29.09
C GLY A 89 6.81 2.09 -27.77
N TRP A 90 6.90 0.76 -27.66
CA TRP A 90 6.34 -0.01 -26.55
C TRP A 90 7.17 -0.01 -25.24
N ARG A 91 8.34 0.63 -25.22
CA ARG A 91 9.25 0.64 -24.07
C ARG A 91 8.69 1.47 -22.92
N ALA A 92 8.78 0.97 -21.69
CA ALA A 92 8.29 1.68 -20.50
C ALA A 92 8.81 3.13 -20.36
N ALA A 93 10.05 3.42 -20.78
CA ALA A 93 10.63 4.76 -20.74
C ALA A 93 9.98 5.77 -21.71
N GLU A 94 9.27 5.29 -22.74
CA GLU A 94 8.60 6.08 -23.78
C GLU A 94 7.09 6.23 -23.50
N GLN A 95 6.55 5.44 -22.56
CA GLN A 95 5.15 5.44 -22.12
C GLN A 95 4.86 6.57 -21.13
N ASN A 96 5.12 7.83 -21.54
CA ASN A 96 4.80 9.01 -20.75
C ASN A 96 4.47 10.23 -21.63
N THR A 97 3.67 11.15 -21.07
CA THR A 97 3.18 12.32 -21.80
C THR A 97 4.28 13.32 -22.17
N THR A 98 5.35 13.45 -21.38
CA THR A 98 6.48 14.35 -21.67
C THR A 98 7.24 13.92 -22.92
N HIS A 99 7.51 12.62 -23.06
CA HIS A 99 8.17 12.05 -24.24
C HIS A 99 7.34 12.30 -25.51
N ILE A 100 6.05 11.93 -25.49
CA ILE A 100 5.12 12.12 -26.62
C ILE A 100 5.02 13.61 -27.01
N MET A 101 4.83 14.52 -26.05
CA MET A 101 4.78 15.96 -26.32
C MET A 101 6.09 16.50 -26.90
N THR A 102 7.23 15.98 -26.45
CA THR A 102 8.54 16.39 -26.97
C THR A 102 8.71 15.96 -28.42
N ALA A 103 8.37 14.71 -28.76
CA ALA A 103 8.43 14.20 -30.12
C ALA A 103 7.45 14.93 -31.07
N LEU A 104 6.20 15.16 -30.64
CA LEU A 104 5.23 15.96 -31.39
C LEU A 104 5.67 17.41 -31.63
N ALA A 105 6.38 18.02 -30.67
CA ALA A 105 6.94 19.36 -30.85
C ALA A 105 8.09 19.41 -31.86
N HIS A 106 8.80 18.30 -32.11
CA HIS A 106 9.80 18.19 -33.17
C HIS A 106 9.15 17.95 -34.55
N LEU A 107 8.05 17.18 -34.62
CA LEU A 107 7.28 17.00 -35.85
C LEU A 107 6.58 18.30 -36.29
N GLY A 108 6.01 19.05 -35.34
CA GLY A 108 5.32 20.31 -35.61
C GLY A 108 3.88 20.15 -36.15
N PRO A 109 3.22 21.27 -36.49
CA PRO A 109 1.90 21.24 -37.10
C PRO A 109 1.95 20.73 -38.56
N PRO A 110 0.82 20.26 -39.12
CA PRO A 110 0.72 19.92 -40.54
C PRO A 110 1.15 21.06 -41.45
N PRO A 111 1.67 20.77 -42.66
CA PRO A 111 2.03 21.78 -43.63
C PRO A 111 0.82 22.61 -44.05
N GLY A 112 1.04 23.91 -44.30
CA GLY A 112 -0.02 24.81 -44.80
C GLY A 112 -0.33 24.60 -46.29
N ASP A 113 -1.42 25.21 -46.76
CA ASP A 113 -1.84 25.17 -48.16
C ASP A 113 -0.70 25.58 -49.13
N GLY A 114 -0.09 24.58 -49.77
CA GLY A 114 1.00 24.80 -50.73
C GLY A 114 1.86 23.57 -51.04
N GLU A 115 2.01 22.64 -50.09
CA GLU A 115 2.81 21.43 -50.28
C GLU A 115 1.93 20.22 -50.67
N THR A 116 1.83 19.96 -51.97
CA THR A 116 1.06 18.84 -52.53
C THR A 116 1.89 17.57 -52.63
N ALA A 117 2.29 17.02 -51.48
CA ALA A 117 2.76 15.64 -51.39
C ALA A 117 1.56 14.67 -51.51
N ASP A 118 1.80 13.44 -51.98
CA ASP A 118 0.82 12.33 -51.90
C ASP A 118 0.69 11.90 -50.42
N VAL A 119 -0.08 12.67 -49.66
CA VAL A 119 -0.39 12.38 -48.27
C VAL A 119 -1.53 11.37 -48.19
N SER A 120 -1.32 10.29 -47.45
CA SER A 120 -2.36 9.28 -47.20
C SER A 120 -2.34 8.80 -45.76
N ILE A 121 -3.53 8.58 -45.20
CA ILE A 121 -3.71 7.93 -43.89
C ILE A 121 -3.28 6.46 -43.90
N THR A 122 -3.18 5.84 -45.09
CA THR A 122 -2.77 4.43 -45.25
C THR A 122 -1.35 4.18 -44.77
N ASN A 123 -0.43 5.13 -44.95
CA ASN A 123 0.97 5.03 -44.50
C ASN A 123 1.02 4.79 -42.97
N GLY A 124 0.31 5.60 -42.20
CA GLY A 124 0.22 5.44 -40.74
C GLY A 124 -0.55 4.20 -40.31
N LEU A 125 -1.49 3.69 -41.11
CA LEU A 125 -2.15 2.41 -40.86
C LEU A 125 -1.20 1.23 -41.08
N GLU A 126 -0.31 1.30 -42.07
CA GLU A 126 0.77 0.32 -42.29
C GLU A 126 1.72 0.28 -41.10
N GLY A 127 2.29 1.43 -40.72
CA GLY A 127 3.13 1.54 -39.52
C GLY A 127 2.41 1.09 -38.24
N ALA A 128 1.09 1.27 -38.13
CA ALA A 128 0.32 0.76 -36.99
C ALA A 128 0.22 -0.76 -36.96
N VAL A 129 0.09 -1.43 -38.11
CA VAL A 129 0.11 -2.89 -38.21
C VAL A 129 1.50 -3.43 -37.88
N GLU A 130 2.57 -2.79 -38.36
CA GLU A 130 3.95 -3.13 -38.00
C GLU A 130 4.19 -3.01 -36.49
N MET A 131 3.83 -1.88 -35.88
CA MET A 131 3.94 -1.66 -34.44
C MET A 131 3.13 -2.70 -33.64
N LEU A 132 1.94 -3.13 -34.10
CA LEU A 132 1.19 -4.18 -33.42
C LEU A 132 1.89 -5.56 -33.45
N CYS A 133 2.75 -5.83 -34.43
CA CYS A 133 3.54 -7.05 -34.49
C CYS A 133 4.75 -7.05 -33.53
N GLU A 134 5.28 -5.89 -33.14
CA GLU A 134 6.40 -5.81 -32.18
C GLU A 134 6.03 -6.32 -30.78
N ARG A 135 6.97 -6.94 -30.07
CA ARG A 135 6.74 -7.42 -28.68
C ARG A 135 6.86 -6.31 -27.64
N THR A 136 5.83 -6.18 -26.78
CA THR A 136 5.97 -5.38 -25.55
C THR A 136 6.94 -6.04 -24.57
N ASP A 137 7.46 -5.28 -23.60
CA ASP A 137 8.37 -5.81 -22.57
C ASP A 137 7.71 -7.00 -21.82
N LEU A 138 6.44 -6.87 -21.39
CA LEU A 138 5.64 -7.94 -20.80
C LEU A 138 5.44 -9.16 -21.71
N GLN A 139 5.33 -8.99 -23.04
CA GLN A 139 5.24 -10.12 -23.97
C GLN A 139 6.56 -10.88 -24.08
N ARG A 140 7.72 -10.20 -23.93
CA ARG A 140 9.03 -10.87 -23.90
C ARG A 140 9.18 -11.66 -22.60
N GLU A 141 8.91 -11.04 -21.45
CA GLU A 141 8.92 -11.70 -20.13
C GLU A 141 8.04 -12.96 -20.07
N LEU A 142 6.87 -12.93 -20.70
CA LEU A 142 5.96 -14.08 -20.76
C LEU A 142 6.35 -15.12 -21.81
N SER A 143 7.16 -14.76 -22.83
CA SER A 143 7.63 -15.71 -23.84
C SER A 143 8.73 -16.64 -23.31
N ASP A 144 9.42 -16.24 -22.24
CA ASP A 144 10.40 -17.08 -21.53
C ASP A 144 9.72 -18.19 -20.68
N ASP A 145 8.39 -18.12 -20.48
CA ASP A 145 7.58 -19.15 -19.84
C ASP A 145 6.81 -19.96 -20.92
N GLU A 146 7.33 -21.15 -21.27
CA GLU A 146 6.75 -22.03 -22.30
C GLU A 146 5.27 -22.40 -22.06
N ALA A 147 4.74 -22.22 -20.84
CA ALA A 147 3.33 -22.46 -20.53
C ALA A 147 2.39 -21.32 -20.93
N SER A 148 2.91 -20.16 -21.35
CA SER A 148 2.12 -18.95 -21.58
C SER A 148 1.60 -18.85 -23.04
N PRO A 149 0.31 -18.58 -23.27
CA PRO A 149 -0.23 -18.46 -24.62
C PRO A 149 0.15 -17.10 -25.21
N ASN A 150 0.97 -17.10 -26.26
CA ASN A 150 1.53 -15.90 -26.89
C ASN A 150 0.52 -15.14 -27.78
N ILE A 151 -0.61 -14.75 -27.19
CA ILE A 151 -1.73 -14.10 -27.88
C ILE A 151 -1.43 -12.62 -28.07
N ASN A 152 -1.46 -12.16 -29.32
CA ASN A 152 -1.20 -10.78 -29.70
C ASN A 152 -2.46 -10.09 -30.21
N ARG A 153 -3.04 -9.22 -29.39
CA ARG A 153 -4.22 -8.41 -29.75
C ARG A 153 -3.96 -6.93 -29.51
N GLY A 154 -4.55 -6.10 -30.36
CA GLY A 154 -4.39 -4.66 -30.29
C GLY A 154 -5.60 -3.89 -30.78
N ARG A 155 -5.54 -2.57 -30.60
CA ARG A 155 -6.53 -1.60 -31.10
C ARG A 155 -5.82 -0.50 -31.87
N ILE A 156 -6.33 -0.16 -33.05
CA ILE A 156 -5.92 1.01 -33.83
C ILE A 156 -7.04 2.05 -33.70
N ILE A 157 -6.71 3.27 -33.26
CA ILE A 157 -7.63 4.41 -33.20
C ILE A 157 -7.19 5.41 -34.27
N CYS A 158 -7.93 5.48 -35.36
CA CYS A 158 -7.59 6.31 -36.53
C CYS A 158 -8.40 7.62 -36.49
N LEU A 159 -7.70 8.76 -36.41
CA LEU A 159 -8.27 10.10 -36.40
C LEU A 159 -7.96 10.77 -37.76
N THR A 160 -9.00 10.97 -38.58
CA THR A 160 -8.88 11.55 -39.94
C THR A 160 -10.21 12.23 -40.34
N SER A 161 -10.26 12.89 -41.50
CA SER A 161 -11.42 13.58 -42.05
C SER A 161 -11.85 12.88 -43.34
N LEU A 162 -13.05 12.29 -43.36
CA LEU A 162 -13.54 11.47 -44.47
C LEU A 162 -14.82 12.05 -45.05
N THR A 163 -14.87 12.13 -46.38
CA THR A 163 -15.93 12.81 -47.14
C THR A 163 -16.94 11.84 -47.74
N THR A 164 -16.59 10.57 -47.95
CA THR A 164 -17.50 9.55 -48.50
C THR A 164 -17.50 8.24 -47.69
N ILE A 165 -18.46 7.36 -47.96
CA ILE A 165 -18.58 6.07 -47.26
C ILE A 165 -17.62 5.05 -47.88
N GLU A 166 -17.35 5.18 -49.18
CA GLU A 166 -16.41 4.36 -49.95
C GLU A 166 -15.01 4.45 -49.33
N GLN A 167 -14.54 5.64 -48.96
CA GLN A 167 -13.26 5.82 -48.25
C GLN A 167 -13.18 5.05 -46.92
N ILE A 168 -14.31 4.90 -46.20
CA ILE A 168 -14.36 4.16 -44.93
C ILE A 168 -14.21 2.65 -45.20
N ASP A 169 -14.80 2.14 -46.28
CA ASP A 169 -14.70 0.73 -46.64
C ASP A 169 -13.34 0.40 -47.30
N GLU A 170 -12.77 1.32 -48.09
CA GLU A 170 -11.38 1.26 -48.57
C GLU A 170 -10.38 1.16 -47.41
N ILE A 171 -10.52 1.97 -46.35
CA ILE A 171 -9.68 1.90 -45.14
C ILE A 171 -9.84 0.55 -44.42
N LYS A 172 -11.07 0.00 -44.34
CA LYS A 172 -11.31 -1.31 -43.71
C LYS A 172 -10.61 -2.43 -44.46
N ASP A 173 -10.77 -2.48 -45.78
CA ASP A 173 -10.20 -3.53 -46.62
C ASP A 173 -8.68 -3.38 -46.77
N TYR A 174 -8.14 -2.17 -46.87
CA TYR A 174 -6.69 -1.93 -46.83
C TYR A 174 -6.06 -2.48 -45.54
N LEU A 175 -6.63 -2.16 -44.37
CA LEU A 175 -6.13 -2.67 -43.10
C LEU A 175 -6.25 -4.21 -43.00
N LYS A 176 -7.33 -4.78 -43.55
CA LYS A 176 -7.57 -6.23 -43.61
C LYS A 176 -6.48 -6.96 -44.40
N GLU A 177 -6.13 -6.43 -45.56
CA GLU A 177 -5.08 -6.98 -46.43
C GLU A 177 -3.70 -6.79 -45.81
N ASN A 178 -3.43 -5.63 -45.20
CA ASN A 178 -2.16 -5.35 -44.54
C ASN A 178 -1.92 -6.28 -43.34
N ILE A 179 -2.91 -6.48 -42.45
CA ILE A 179 -2.81 -7.47 -41.35
C ILE A 179 -2.51 -8.87 -41.89
N GLN A 180 -3.14 -9.29 -43.00
CA GLN A 180 -2.87 -10.59 -43.62
C GLN A 180 -1.49 -10.69 -44.27
N HIS A 181 -0.93 -9.56 -44.74
CA HIS A 181 0.43 -9.49 -45.24
C HIS A 181 1.44 -9.58 -44.08
N GLN A 182 1.32 -8.69 -43.09
CA GLN A 182 2.26 -8.60 -41.99
C GLN A 182 2.24 -9.85 -41.11
N ASN A 183 1.10 -10.51 -40.92
CA ASN A 183 1.04 -11.79 -40.20
C ASN A 183 1.89 -12.90 -40.87
N LYS A 184 2.08 -12.87 -42.20
CA LYS A 184 2.97 -13.82 -42.89
C LYS A 184 4.44 -13.52 -42.60
N ILE A 185 4.80 -12.24 -42.53
CA ILE A 185 6.16 -11.78 -42.18
C ILE A 185 6.45 -12.10 -40.72
N ALA A 186 5.54 -11.76 -39.81
CA ALA A 186 5.67 -12.03 -38.38
C ALA A 186 5.72 -13.55 -38.06
N SER A 187 5.03 -14.39 -38.83
CA SER A 187 5.11 -15.86 -38.69
C SER A 187 6.45 -16.45 -39.14
N ALA A 188 7.30 -15.67 -39.81
CA ALA A 188 8.62 -16.05 -40.30
C ALA A 188 9.77 -15.34 -39.54
N SER A 189 9.46 -14.63 -38.46
CA SER A 189 10.41 -13.84 -37.66
C SER A 189 10.37 -14.27 -36.19
N ASP A 190 11.56 -14.49 -35.61
CA ASP A 190 11.70 -14.84 -34.19
C ASP A 190 11.48 -13.64 -33.24
N ASP A 191 11.40 -12.40 -33.76
CA ASP A 191 11.27 -11.16 -32.97
C ASP A 191 9.85 -10.58 -32.94
N LEU A 192 9.01 -10.95 -33.91
CA LEU A 192 7.64 -10.44 -34.08
C LEU A 192 6.58 -11.40 -33.53
N LEU A 193 5.32 -10.95 -33.50
CA LEU A 193 4.14 -11.76 -33.20
C LEU A 193 3.02 -11.51 -34.23
N PRO A 194 2.47 -12.55 -34.89
CA PRO A 194 1.26 -12.41 -35.71
C PRO A 194 0.10 -11.81 -34.91
N ILE A 195 -0.70 -10.94 -35.50
CA ILE A 195 -1.85 -10.30 -34.88
C ILE A 195 -3.05 -11.27 -34.91
N ASP A 196 -3.46 -11.76 -33.75
CA ASP A 196 -4.68 -12.59 -33.59
C ASP A 196 -5.95 -11.77 -33.83
N HIS A 197 -5.99 -10.54 -33.31
CA HIS A 197 -7.14 -9.65 -33.46
C HIS A 197 -6.78 -8.17 -33.31
N CYS A 198 -7.22 -7.37 -34.28
CA CYS A 198 -7.14 -5.92 -34.29
C CYS A 198 -8.55 -5.29 -34.22
N GLU A 199 -8.75 -4.36 -33.28
CA GLU A 199 -9.94 -3.52 -33.24
C GLU A 199 -9.64 -2.15 -33.90
N LEU A 200 -10.25 -1.86 -35.05
CA LEU A 200 -10.15 -0.55 -35.71
C LEU A 200 -11.27 0.38 -35.21
N CYS A 201 -10.91 1.44 -34.50
CA CYS A 201 -11.81 2.52 -34.11
C CYS A 201 -11.56 3.74 -35.01
N LEU A 202 -12.38 3.92 -36.04
CA LEU A 202 -12.29 5.02 -36.99
C LEU A 202 -13.13 6.21 -36.50
N VAL A 203 -12.47 7.35 -36.28
CA VAL A 203 -13.08 8.59 -35.79
C VAL A 203 -12.95 9.64 -36.90
N ASN A 204 -14.05 9.85 -37.63
CA ASN A 204 -14.17 10.90 -38.64
C ASN A 204 -14.41 12.25 -37.93
N ILE A 205 -13.55 13.23 -38.18
CA ILE A 205 -13.51 14.52 -37.47
C ILE A 205 -13.80 15.66 -38.45
N HIS A 206 -14.67 16.58 -38.05
CA HIS A 206 -14.98 17.79 -38.84
C HIS A 206 -15.05 19.07 -37.98
N PRO A 207 -14.89 20.27 -38.57
CA PRO A 207 -15.10 21.55 -37.90
C PRO A 207 -16.49 21.71 -37.26
N VAL A 208 -16.60 22.53 -36.22
CA VAL A 208 -17.79 22.61 -35.35
C VAL A 208 -18.99 23.26 -36.03
N ASP A 209 -18.77 24.19 -36.96
CA ASP A 209 -19.79 24.91 -37.73
C ASP A 209 -20.22 24.16 -39.00
N GLN A 210 -19.33 23.34 -39.57
CA GLN A 210 -19.61 22.52 -40.75
C GLN A 210 -20.54 21.33 -40.44
N ALA A 211 -21.32 20.94 -41.45
CA ALA A 211 -22.04 19.68 -41.42
C ALA A 211 -21.09 18.52 -41.78
N PRO A 212 -21.13 17.38 -41.09
CA PRO A 212 -20.38 16.21 -41.51
C PRO A 212 -20.81 15.76 -42.91
N ALA A 213 -19.84 15.57 -43.80
CA ALA A 213 -20.06 14.94 -45.10
C ALA A 213 -20.62 13.52 -44.95
N VAL A 214 -20.12 12.77 -43.96
CA VAL A 214 -20.59 11.42 -43.62
C VAL A 214 -21.07 11.37 -42.17
N ARG A 215 -22.37 11.11 -41.97
CA ARG A 215 -22.94 10.81 -40.64
C ARG A 215 -23.02 9.30 -40.42
N LEU A 216 -21.98 8.72 -39.84
CA LEU A 216 -21.98 7.32 -39.43
C LEU A 216 -21.65 7.18 -37.95
N THR A 217 -22.50 6.44 -37.27
CA THR A 217 -22.19 5.79 -35.99
C THR A 217 -22.55 4.34 -36.17
N GLN A 218 -21.53 3.50 -36.39
CA GLN A 218 -21.70 2.05 -36.55
C GLN A 218 -21.07 1.39 -35.33
N ASP A 219 -21.87 0.63 -34.58
CA ASP A 219 -21.37 -0.20 -33.49
C ASP A 219 -20.34 -1.23 -33.98
N LEU A 220 -19.58 -1.81 -33.07
CA LEU A 220 -18.47 -2.71 -33.41
C LEU A 220 -18.94 -3.88 -34.27
N SER A 221 -18.45 -3.92 -35.51
CA SER A 221 -18.79 -4.91 -36.54
C SER A 221 -17.59 -5.79 -36.87
N VAL A 222 -17.80 -7.07 -37.18
CA VAL A 222 -16.72 -7.98 -37.58
C VAL A 222 -16.47 -7.82 -39.08
N VAL A 223 -15.23 -7.49 -39.45
CA VAL A 223 -14.80 -7.31 -40.85
C VAL A 223 -14.06 -8.56 -41.37
N SER A 224 -13.25 -9.20 -40.50
CA SER A 224 -12.59 -10.48 -40.78
C SER A 224 -12.32 -11.25 -39.49
N SER A 225 -11.72 -12.44 -39.58
CA SER A 225 -11.30 -13.21 -38.40
C SER A 225 -10.31 -12.47 -37.49
N HIS A 226 -9.49 -11.56 -38.06
CA HIS A 226 -8.47 -10.81 -37.34
C HIS A 226 -8.85 -9.33 -37.14
N GLN A 227 -10.05 -8.89 -37.55
CA GLN A 227 -10.41 -7.48 -37.59
C GLN A 227 -11.88 -7.23 -37.24
N SER A 228 -12.10 -6.33 -36.27
CA SER A 228 -13.39 -5.70 -36.03
C SER A 228 -13.29 -4.19 -36.21
N CYS A 229 -14.35 -3.52 -36.66
CA CYS A 229 -14.36 -2.08 -36.91
C CYS A 229 -15.55 -1.37 -36.23
N HIS A 230 -15.25 -0.29 -35.51
CA HIS A 230 -16.20 0.70 -35.00
C HIS A 230 -15.98 2.01 -35.76
N VAL A 231 -17.07 2.64 -36.23
CA VAL A 231 -17.00 3.93 -36.94
C VAL A 231 -17.83 4.98 -36.19
N THR A 232 -17.24 6.16 -36.02
CA THR A 232 -17.83 7.30 -35.33
C THR A 232 -17.56 8.57 -36.16
N THR A 233 -18.55 9.44 -36.29
CA THR A 233 -18.36 10.85 -36.69
C THR A 233 -18.46 11.76 -35.47
N THR A 234 -17.52 12.69 -35.29
CA THR A 234 -17.58 13.71 -34.23
C THR A 234 -17.14 15.09 -34.71
N LYS A 235 -17.67 16.13 -34.06
CA LYS A 235 -17.13 17.48 -34.14
C LYS A 235 -15.75 17.53 -33.46
N ALA A 236 -14.90 18.41 -33.96
CA ALA A 236 -13.61 18.78 -33.34
C ALA A 236 -13.79 19.55 -32.01
N GLY A 237 -12.66 19.97 -31.42
CA GLY A 237 -12.63 20.69 -30.14
C GLY A 237 -13.16 19.85 -28.98
N ARG A 238 -13.94 20.46 -28.09
CA ARG A 238 -14.48 19.81 -26.88
C ARG A 238 -15.23 18.50 -27.14
N HIS A 239 -15.87 18.38 -28.32
CA HIS A 239 -16.68 17.22 -28.67
C HIS A 239 -15.81 15.98 -28.93
N LEU A 240 -14.67 16.16 -29.60
CA LEU A 240 -13.67 15.11 -29.80
C LEU A 240 -13.08 14.66 -28.47
N ALA A 241 -12.71 15.58 -27.58
CA ALA A 241 -12.21 15.25 -26.25
C ALA A 241 -13.23 14.42 -25.44
N THR A 242 -14.51 14.83 -25.39
CA THR A 242 -15.57 14.04 -24.74
C THR A 242 -15.74 12.67 -25.39
N LYS A 243 -15.65 12.57 -26.72
CA LYS A 243 -15.77 11.28 -27.43
C LYS A 243 -14.59 10.36 -27.15
N LEU A 244 -13.37 10.86 -27.07
CA LEU A 244 -12.18 10.08 -26.69
C LEU A 244 -12.26 9.59 -25.23
N VAL A 245 -12.77 10.41 -24.29
CA VAL A 245 -13.05 9.97 -22.90
C VAL A 245 -14.17 8.93 -22.83
N SER A 246 -15.16 8.99 -23.72
CA SER A 246 -16.19 7.94 -23.85
C SER A 246 -15.64 6.64 -24.45
N LEU A 247 -14.76 6.73 -25.45
CA LEU A 247 -14.07 5.58 -26.04
C LEU A 247 -13.15 4.94 -25.00
N LEU A 248 -12.33 5.72 -24.28
CA LEU A 248 -11.48 5.28 -23.17
C LEU A 248 -12.24 4.42 -22.15
N GLN A 249 -13.42 4.87 -21.72
CA GLN A 249 -14.26 4.12 -20.76
C GLN A 249 -14.67 2.74 -21.28
N THR A 250 -15.00 2.63 -22.56
CA THR A 250 -15.32 1.35 -23.21
C THR A 250 -14.05 0.51 -23.44
N HIS A 251 -12.97 1.15 -23.86
CA HIS A 251 -11.71 0.52 -24.26
C HIS A 251 -10.99 -0.16 -23.09
N PHE A 252 -11.11 0.39 -21.87
CA PHE A 252 -10.42 -0.09 -20.66
C PHE A 252 -11.36 -0.53 -19.53
N ASP A 253 -12.66 -0.72 -19.81
CA ASP A 253 -13.71 -1.03 -18.82
C ASP A 253 -13.66 -0.10 -17.59
N LEU A 254 -13.70 1.21 -17.84
CA LEU A 254 -13.70 2.21 -16.78
C LEU A 254 -15.13 2.52 -16.31
N ALA A 255 -15.19 3.12 -15.13
CA ALA A 255 -16.36 3.74 -14.53
C ALA A 255 -15.97 5.12 -13.94
N ILE A 256 -16.98 5.95 -13.63
CA ILE A 256 -16.79 7.26 -13.03
C ILE A 256 -17.35 7.25 -11.61
N THR A 257 -16.54 7.66 -10.63
CA THR A 257 -17.04 8.06 -9.30
C THR A 257 -17.08 9.57 -9.23
N THR A 258 -18.26 10.15 -8.99
CA THR A 258 -18.39 11.56 -8.61
C THR A 258 -18.35 11.66 -7.09
N VAL A 259 -17.26 12.21 -6.56
CA VAL A 259 -17.09 12.55 -5.14
C VAL A 259 -17.79 13.88 -4.91
N THR A 260 -18.87 13.86 -4.15
CA THR A 260 -19.75 15.01 -3.91
C THR A 260 -19.56 15.64 -2.53
N GLY A 261 -19.89 16.92 -2.42
CA GLY A 261 -19.93 17.60 -1.11
C GLY A 261 -18.54 17.85 -0.49
N ILE A 262 -17.52 18.07 -1.33
CA ILE A 262 -16.16 18.35 -0.89
C ILE A 262 -16.11 19.77 -0.31
N PRO A 263 -15.80 19.95 1.00
CA PRO A 263 -15.81 21.26 1.63
C PRO A 263 -14.54 22.04 1.25
N MET A 264 -14.71 23.19 0.59
CA MET A 264 -13.59 24.04 0.17
C MET A 264 -13.69 25.44 0.77
N LYS A 265 -12.54 26.05 1.02
CA LYS A 265 -12.43 27.46 1.45
C LYS A 265 -12.23 28.34 0.20
N GLU A 266 -13.13 29.28 0.00
CA GLU A 266 -13.02 30.28 -1.07
C GLU A 266 -12.07 31.41 -0.65
N GLU A 267 -11.26 31.92 -1.57
CA GLU A 267 -10.30 32.99 -1.27
C GLU A 267 -10.94 34.39 -1.27
N GLN A 268 -12.01 34.58 -2.03
CA GLN A 268 -12.67 35.90 -2.16
C GLN A 268 -13.72 36.17 -1.07
N ASN A 269 -14.21 35.15 -0.36
CA ASN A 269 -15.11 35.30 0.78
C ASN A 269 -14.74 34.29 1.88
N ALA A 270 -13.96 34.72 2.88
CA ALA A 270 -13.53 33.87 3.99
C ALA A 270 -14.67 33.39 4.93
N SER A 271 -15.91 33.80 4.65
CA SER A 271 -17.15 33.47 5.38
C SER A 271 -18.08 32.49 4.64
N SER A 272 -17.80 32.13 3.38
CA SER A 272 -18.56 31.11 2.63
C SER A 272 -17.71 29.87 2.34
N SER A 273 -18.25 28.70 2.70
CA SER A 273 -17.75 27.41 2.20
C SER A 273 -18.67 26.90 1.11
N ALA A 274 -18.17 26.82 -0.12
CA ALA A 274 -18.86 26.13 -1.20
C ALA A 274 -18.50 24.64 -1.19
N ASN A 275 -19.48 23.81 -1.54
CA ASN A 275 -19.29 22.38 -1.78
C ASN A 275 -19.06 22.16 -3.26
N TYR A 276 -18.02 21.41 -3.60
CA TYR A 276 -17.72 21.05 -4.98
C TYR A 276 -17.78 19.52 -5.16
N ASP A 277 -17.98 19.14 -6.42
CA ASP A 277 -17.98 17.75 -6.86
C ASP A 277 -16.76 17.52 -7.76
N VAL A 278 -16.16 16.33 -7.68
CA VAL A 278 -15.02 15.91 -8.52
C VAL A 278 -15.31 14.56 -9.15
N GLU A 279 -15.11 14.43 -10.46
CA GLU A 279 -15.24 13.17 -11.17
C GLU A 279 -13.88 12.46 -11.28
N LEU A 280 -13.87 11.18 -10.90
CA LEU A 280 -12.69 10.30 -10.93
C LEU A 280 -12.99 9.09 -11.83
N LEU A 281 -12.18 8.89 -12.86
CA LEU A 281 -12.12 7.67 -13.66
C LEU A 281 -11.30 6.61 -12.94
N HIS A 282 -11.75 5.35 -12.99
CA HIS A 282 -11.07 4.18 -12.45
C HIS A 282 -11.62 2.90 -13.11
N HIS A 283 -10.98 1.75 -12.89
CA HIS A 283 -11.49 0.48 -13.39
C HIS A 283 -12.88 0.14 -12.80
N ARG A 284 -13.78 -0.39 -13.62
CA ARG A 284 -15.20 -0.65 -13.26
C ARG A 284 -15.36 -1.63 -12.10
N GLN A 285 -14.40 -2.53 -11.88
CA GLN A 285 -14.43 -3.50 -10.78
C GLN A 285 -14.59 -2.84 -9.40
N ALA A 286 -14.20 -1.58 -9.22
CA ALA A 286 -14.44 -0.85 -7.98
C ALA A 286 -15.93 -0.78 -7.58
N HIS A 287 -16.85 -0.76 -8.55
CA HIS A 287 -18.29 -0.64 -8.28
C HIS A 287 -19.02 -1.99 -8.16
N VAL A 288 -18.36 -3.13 -8.33
CA VAL A 288 -19.01 -4.46 -8.37
C VAL A 288 -19.81 -4.75 -7.10
N GLU A 289 -19.27 -4.40 -5.91
CA GLU A 289 -19.98 -4.61 -4.64
C GLU A 289 -21.16 -3.65 -4.44
N ILE A 290 -21.10 -2.43 -4.98
CA ILE A 290 -22.24 -1.49 -4.98
C ILE A 290 -23.38 -2.07 -5.81
N HIS A 291 -23.11 -2.46 -7.06
CA HIS A 291 -24.12 -3.00 -7.97
C HIS A 291 -24.75 -4.30 -7.42
N LYS A 292 -23.96 -5.20 -6.82
CA LYS A 292 -24.48 -6.39 -6.12
C LYS A 292 -25.47 -6.02 -5.01
N MET A 293 -25.16 -5.01 -4.19
CA MET A 293 -26.05 -4.58 -3.12
C MET A 293 -27.35 -3.95 -3.63
N GLU A 294 -27.27 -3.14 -4.68
CA GLU A 294 -28.46 -2.52 -5.28
C GLU A 294 -29.43 -3.57 -5.85
N HIS A 295 -28.90 -4.62 -6.51
CA HIS A 295 -29.70 -5.77 -6.93
C HIS A 295 -30.34 -6.53 -5.76
N ILE A 296 -29.63 -6.72 -4.64
CA ILE A 296 -30.17 -7.40 -3.45
C ILE A 296 -31.30 -6.59 -2.82
N VAL A 297 -31.14 -5.27 -2.68
CA VAL A 297 -32.16 -4.38 -2.11
C VAL A 297 -33.42 -4.37 -2.99
N ALA A 298 -33.27 -4.19 -4.31
CA ALA A 298 -34.41 -4.23 -5.24
C ALA A 298 -35.15 -5.57 -5.19
N ALA A 299 -34.44 -6.69 -5.07
CA ALA A 299 -35.04 -8.03 -4.92
C ALA A 299 -35.73 -8.26 -3.56
N GLN A 300 -35.39 -7.48 -2.52
CA GLN A 300 -36.09 -7.50 -1.23
C GLN A 300 -37.35 -6.62 -1.26
N GLU A 301 -37.28 -5.43 -1.85
CA GLU A 301 -38.43 -4.54 -2.03
C GLU A 301 -39.55 -5.25 -2.81
N LEU A 302 -39.22 -5.88 -3.95
CA LEU A 302 -40.17 -6.68 -4.76
C LEU A 302 -40.83 -7.85 -4.01
N LYS A 303 -40.17 -8.42 -3.00
CA LYS A 303 -40.77 -9.46 -2.14
C LYS A 303 -41.72 -8.87 -1.10
N SER A 304 -41.36 -7.72 -0.53
CA SER A 304 -42.19 -7.04 0.48
C SER A 304 -43.53 -6.53 -0.07
N GLU A 305 -43.60 -6.17 -1.35
CA GLU A 305 -44.87 -5.80 -2.02
C GLU A 305 -45.74 -7.02 -2.36
N GLY A 306 -45.17 -8.22 -2.46
CA GLY A 306 -45.88 -9.47 -2.77
C GLY A 306 -46.72 -10.02 -1.61
N ASP A 307 -46.18 -9.97 -0.38
CA ASP A 307 -46.84 -10.50 0.82
C ASP A 307 -47.88 -9.54 1.43
N GLY A 308 -48.05 -8.33 0.88
CA GLY A 308 -48.88 -7.26 1.45
C GLY A 308 -50.38 -7.30 1.09
N LYS A 309 -50.86 -8.25 0.27
CA LYS A 309 -52.27 -8.29 -0.19
C LYS A 309 -53.03 -9.54 0.28
N GLY A 310 -53.41 -9.56 1.56
CA GLY A 310 -54.22 -10.66 2.09
C GLY A 310 -54.78 -10.54 3.51
N ALA A 311 -55.57 -9.51 3.85
CA ALA A 311 -56.71 -9.60 4.80
C ALA A 311 -57.41 -8.25 5.07
N GLY A 312 -58.75 -8.23 4.95
CA GLY A 312 -59.65 -7.21 5.54
C GLY A 312 -59.73 -5.84 4.83
N GLY A 313 -60.88 -5.16 4.74
CA GLY A 313 -62.21 -5.58 5.20
C GLY A 313 -63.18 -4.45 5.57
N GLY A 314 -63.60 -3.61 4.61
CA GLY A 314 -64.81 -2.76 4.69
C GLY A 314 -64.72 -1.42 5.46
N GLY A 315 -65.44 -0.38 4.99
CA GLY A 315 -65.63 0.87 5.76
C GLY A 315 -65.90 2.16 4.97
N SER A 316 -67.14 2.36 4.48
CA SER A 316 -67.83 3.65 4.24
C SER A 316 -67.11 4.88 3.59
N SER A 317 -67.49 5.14 2.33
CA SER A 317 -68.00 6.43 1.79
C SER A 317 -67.60 7.78 2.42
N GLY A 318 -67.00 8.65 1.60
CA GLY A 318 -66.92 10.11 1.77
C GLY A 318 -66.77 10.80 0.40
N ALA A 319 -67.47 11.92 0.16
CA ALA A 319 -67.77 12.39 -1.19
C ALA A 319 -66.75 13.35 -1.84
N ALA A 320 -66.83 13.37 -3.17
CA ALA A 320 -66.20 14.22 -4.18
C ALA A 320 -65.73 15.65 -3.77
N GLY A 321 -64.56 16.02 -4.30
CA GLY A 321 -64.12 17.40 -4.52
C GLY A 321 -63.28 17.47 -5.80
N ALA A 322 -63.80 18.09 -6.86
CA ALA A 322 -63.17 18.12 -8.17
C ALA A 322 -62.20 19.31 -8.33
N GLY A 323 -61.09 19.10 -9.03
CA GLY A 323 -60.12 20.13 -9.44
C GLY A 323 -59.08 19.51 -10.37
N GLY A 324 -59.17 19.78 -11.67
CA GLY A 324 -58.44 19.06 -12.71
C GLY A 324 -57.24 19.79 -13.32
N GLY A 325 -56.61 19.14 -14.30
CA GLY A 325 -55.44 19.63 -15.05
C GLY A 325 -54.17 18.87 -14.64
N GLY A 326 -53.61 17.93 -15.41
CA GLY A 326 -53.89 17.57 -16.81
C GLY A 326 -52.62 17.78 -17.65
N GLY A 327 -51.76 16.77 -17.73
CA GLY A 327 -50.46 16.84 -18.39
C GLY A 327 -49.74 15.50 -18.39
N GLY A 328 -50.28 14.53 -19.13
CA GLY A 328 -49.66 13.21 -19.25
C GLY A 328 -48.45 13.24 -20.19
N GLY A 329 -47.30 12.77 -19.69
CA GLY A 329 -46.14 12.40 -20.49
C GLY A 329 -45.86 10.92 -20.30
N SER A 330 -46.13 10.11 -21.33
CA SER A 330 -45.98 8.65 -21.27
C SER A 330 -44.52 8.26 -21.02
N GLY A 331 -44.29 7.42 -20.01
CA GLY A 331 -42.99 6.79 -19.81
C GLY A 331 -42.77 5.71 -20.86
N ASP A 332 -41.83 5.93 -21.77
CA ASP A 332 -41.35 4.89 -22.68
C ASP A 332 -40.26 4.04 -22.00
N GLY A 333 -40.59 2.78 -21.75
CA GLY A 333 -39.70 1.78 -21.12
C GLY A 333 -38.66 1.22 -22.08
N GLY A 334 -37.88 2.08 -22.74
CA GLY A 334 -36.82 1.68 -23.67
C GLY A 334 -35.49 1.41 -22.96
N SER A 335 -35.09 0.14 -22.86
CA SER A 335 -33.77 -0.25 -22.33
C SER A 335 -32.64 0.23 -23.25
N LYS A 336 -32.02 1.38 -22.94
CA LYS A 336 -30.79 1.82 -23.59
C LYS A 336 -29.56 1.17 -22.96
N ALA A 337 -29.00 0.17 -23.64
CA ALA A 337 -27.60 -0.15 -23.48
C ALA A 337 -26.75 1.10 -23.84
N GLY A 338 -25.74 1.43 -23.02
CA GLY A 338 -24.92 2.64 -23.20
C GLY A 338 -25.08 3.72 -22.13
N GLY A 339 -25.67 3.42 -20.96
CA GLY A 339 -25.60 4.30 -19.80
C GLY A 339 -24.17 4.40 -19.24
N VAL A 340 -23.69 5.63 -18.99
CA VAL A 340 -22.40 5.86 -18.32
C VAL A 340 -22.45 5.23 -16.93
N ASN A 341 -21.51 4.33 -16.61
CA ASN A 341 -21.43 3.68 -15.31
C ASN A 341 -20.86 4.68 -14.28
N LYS A 342 -21.75 5.53 -13.76
CA LYS A 342 -21.44 6.68 -12.92
C LYS A 342 -22.06 6.51 -11.54
N VAL A 343 -21.23 6.50 -10.50
CA VAL A 343 -21.64 6.36 -9.10
C VAL A 343 -21.39 7.66 -8.34
N LEU A 344 -22.41 8.11 -7.59
CA LEU A 344 -22.32 9.27 -6.71
C LEU A 344 -21.94 8.80 -5.30
N LEU A 345 -20.80 9.27 -4.80
CA LEU A 345 -20.37 9.05 -3.42
C LEU A 345 -20.15 10.38 -2.70
N LYS A 346 -20.51 10.45 -1.43
CA LYS A 346 -20.41 11.68 -0.63
C LYS A 346 -19.14 11.70 0.22
N TRP A 347 -18.40 12.80 0.16
CA TRP A 347 -17.27 13.06 1.04
C TRP A 347 -17.70 12.94 2.51
N CYS A 348 -16.96 12.13 3.27
CA CYS A 348 -17.02 12.08 4.72
C CYS A 348 -15.65 12.33 5.33
N GLN A 349 -15.60 13.21 6.33
CA GLN A 349 -14.42 13.32 7.19
C GLN A 349 -14.24 12.00 7.96
N PRO A 350 -13.03 11.41 7.98
CA PRO A 350 -12.77 10.24 8.81
C PRO A 350 -13.00 10.59 10.28
N ARG A 351 -13.93 9.88 10.94
CA ARG A 351 -14.29 10.12 12.35
C ARG A 351 -13.20 9.69 13.33
N VAL A 352 -12.24 8.87 12.89
CA VAL A 352 -11.16 8.32 13.70
C VAL A 352 -9.84 8.80 13.13
N ALA A 353 -8.99 9.40 13.96
CA ALA A 353 -7.68 9.95 13.57
C ALA A 353 -6.55 8.90 13.63
N GLY A 354 -6.89 7.62 13.49
CA GLY A 354 -5.97 6.48 13.62
C GLY A 354 -5.77 5.76 12.30
N ALA A 355 -4.61 5.11 12.15
CA ALA A 355 -4.35 4.17 11.07
C ALA A 355 -5.00 2.82 11.40
N GLU A 356 -6.34 2.76 11.38
CA GLU A 356 -7.08 1.51 11.49
C GLU A 356 -6.95 0.71 10.19
N LEU A 357 -6.62 -0.58 10.31
CA LEU A 357 -6.53 -1.49 9.17
C LEU A 357 -7.95 -1.84 8.71
N LEU A 358 -8.47 -1.09 7.74
CA LEU A 358 -9.77 -1.35 7.14
C LEU A 358 -9.73 -2.61 6.27
N HIS A 359 -10.76 -3.45 6.35
CA HIS A 359 -10.92 -4.56 5.44
C HIS A 359 -11.27 -4.04 4.03
N CYS A 360 -10.30 -4.14 3.13
CA CYS A 360 -10.38 -3.69 1.74
C CYS A 360 -10.46 -4.91 0.81
N THR A 361 -11.46 -4.95 -0.07
CA THR A 361 -11.67 -6.06 -1.02
C THR A 361 -10.98 -5.84 -2.37
N GLY A 362 -10.52 -4.62 -2.63
CA GLY A 362 -9.77 -4.25 -3.83
C GLY A 362 -9.40 -2.77 -3.82
N ALA A 363 -8.27 -2.42 -4.43
CA ALA A 363 -7.81 -1.04 -4.57
C ALA A 363 -7.50 -0.78 -6.05
N TYR A 364 -8.01 0.33 -6.58
CA TYR A 364 -7.91 0.67 -8.00
C TYR A 364 -7.35 2.08 -8.18
N GLY A 365 -6.36 2.23 -9.06
CA GLY A 365 -5.82 3.54 -9.43
C GLY A 365 -6.92 4.45 -9.99
N VAL A 366 -6.84 5.75 -9.66
CA VAL A 366 -7.80 6.76 -10.13
C VAL A 366 -7.13 7.85 -10.93
N SER A 367 -7.86 8.42 -11.88
CA SER A 367 -7.48 9.63 -12.59
C SER A 367 -8.64 10.63 -12.53
N PRO A 368 -8.45 11.89 -12.09
CA PRO A 368 -9.50 12.90 -12.16
C PRO A 368 -9.83 13.21 -13.61
N VAL A 369 -11.12 13.42 -13.94
CA VAL A 369 -11.53 13.82 -15.30
C VAL A 369 -10.99 15.22 -15.61
N ASP A 370 -11.30 16.21 -14.76
CA ASP A 370 -10.78 17.57 -14.89
C ASP A 370 -9.58 17.78 -13.95
N VAL A 371 -8.41 17.21 -14.28
CA VAL A 371 -7.22 17.19 -13.40
C VAL A 371 -6.77 18.58 -12.91
N ASN A 372 -6.85 19.59 -13.79
CA ASN A 372 -6.43 20.97 -13.51
C ASN A 372 -7.53 21.86 -12.89
N SER A 373 -8.73 21.32 -12.64
CA SER A 373 -9.78 22.11 -11.97
C SER A 373 -9.42 22.36 -10.50
N ARG A 374 -9.80 23.54 -9.96
CA ARG A 374 -9.59 23.88 -8.55
C ARG A 374 -10.12 22.79 -7.59
N PRO A 375 -11.33 22.20 -7.79
CA PRO A 375 -11.81 21.10 -6.97
C PRO A 375 -10.92 19.85 -7.03
N SER A 376 -10.54 19.39 -8.23
CA SER A 376 -9.66 18.23 -8.40
C SER A 376 -8.30 18.46 -7.76
N LEU A 377 -7.67 19.62 -8.00
CA LEU A 377 -6.37 19.97 -7.42
C LEU A 377 -6.43 20.00 -5.89
N CYS A 378 -7.51 20.50 -5.27
CA CYS A 378 -7.64 20.47 -3.82
C CYS A 378 -7.86 19.05 -3.28
N LEU A 379 -8.68 18.21 -3.96
CA LEU A 379 -8.88 16.80 -3.58
C LEU A 379 -7.59 15.99 -3.70
N THR A 380 -6.89 16.06 -4.84
CA THR A 380 -5.68 15.28 -5.08
C THR A 380 -4.56 15.72 -4.14
N ASN A 381 -4.29 17.01 -3.97
CA ASN A 381 -3.28 17.47 -3.02
C ASN A 381 -3.62 17.12 -1.57
N PHE A 382 -4.89 17.11 -1.17
CA PHE A 382 -5.28 16.63 0.17
C PHE A 382 -4.88 15.17 0.38
N LEU A 383 -5.11 14.31 -0.62
CA LEU A 383 -4.77 12.88 -0.60
C LEU A 383 -3.25 12.63 -0.68
N LEU A 384 -2.54 13.34 -1.57
CA LEU A 384 -1.08 13.25 -1.74
C LEU A 384 -0.31 13.65 -0.47
N ASN A 385 -0.86 14.57 0.34
CA ASN A 385 -0.36 14.91 1.67
C ASN A 385 -0.58 13.80 2.72
N GLY A 386 -0.94 12.58 2.31
CA GLY A 386 -1.09 11.41 3.18
C GLY A 386 -2.38 11.38 4.00
N ARG A 387 -3.36 12.23 3.67
CA ARG A 387 -4.71 12.15 4.27
C ARG A 387 -5.58 11.19 3.48
N GLN A 388 -6.62 10.69 4.15
CA GLN A 388 -7.58 9.76 3.58
C GLN A 388 -8.98 10.38 3.60
N VAL A 389 -9.82 9.99 2.64
CA VAL A 389 -11.21 10.45 2.52
C VAL A 389 -12.12 9.25 2.53
N MET A 390 -13.08 9.22 3.46
CA MET A 390 -14.13 8.20 3.50
C MET A 390 -15.26 8.60 2.56
N LEU A 391 -15.83 7.63 1.86
CA LEU A 391 -16.86 7.86 0.85
C LEU A 391 -18.15 7.12 1.22
N GLU A 392 -19.20 7.91 1.49
CA GLU A 392 -20.54 7.43 1.86
C GLU A 392 -21.41 7.21 0.62
N GLN A 393 -22.05 6.05 0.50
CA GLN A 393 -23.07 5.80 -0.51
C GLN A 393 -24.37 6.53 -0.07
N PRO A 394 -24.93 7.45 -0.89
CA PRO A 394 -26.21 8.08 -0.58
C PRO A 394 -27.33 7.04 -0.49
N ARG A 395 -28.07 7.00 0.62
CA ARG A 395 -29.22 6.10 0.81
C ARG A 395 -30.47 6.92 1.15
N LYS A 396 -31.63 6.50 0.62
CA LYS A 396 -32.92 7.18 0.86
C LYS A 396 -33.36 7.10 2.33
N GLN A 397 -33.07 5.98 3.00
CA GLN A 397 -33.32 5.73 4.43
C GLN A 397 -32.23 4.81 5.00
N GLY A 398 -32.01 4.87 6.33
CA GLY A 398 -31.11 3.98 7.06
C GLY A 398 -29.79 4.61 7.52
N THR A 399 -28.96 3.80 8.19
CA THR A 399 -27.64 4.20 8.72
C THR A 399 -26.66 4.51 7.59
N LYS A 400 -25.78 5.50 7.82
CA LYS A 400 -24.69 5.88 6.90
C LYS A 400 -23.86 4.66 6.49
N CYS A 401 -23.64 4.49 5.18
CA CYS A 401 -22.89 3.38 4.62
C CYS A 401 -21.60 3.91 3.97
N ILE A 402 -20.46 3.72 4.62
CA ILE A 402 -19.15 4.01 4.03
C ILE A 402 -18.77 2.81 3.16
N SER A 403 -18.68 3.02 1.85
CA SER A 403 -18.41 1.94 0.88
C SER A 403 -17.00 1.97 0.31
N HIS A 404 -16.37 3.15 0.32
CA HIS A 404 -15.08 3.35 -0.29
C HIS A 404 -14.21 4.29 0.53
N MET A 405 -12.90 4.27 0.25
CA MET A 405 -11.93 5.22 0.77
C MET A 405 -10.98 5.65 -0.35
N LEU A 406 -10.69 6.94 -0.47
CA LEU A 406 -9.57 7.44 -1.27
C LEU A 406 -8.33 7.59 -0.38
N ALA A 407 -7.19 7.07 -0.85
CA ALA A 407 -5.90 7.17 -0.17
C ALA A 407 -4.75 7.24 -1.19
N SER A 408 -3.67 7.95 -0.86
CA SER A 408 -2.43 7.95 -1.64
C SER A 408 -1.43 6.93 -1.09
N HIS A 409 -0.84 6.13 -1.98
CA HIS A 409 0.22 5.18 -1.71
C HIS A 409 1.39 5.47 -2.66
N GLY A 410 2.55 5.85 -2.12
CA GLY A 410 3.74 6.16 -2.93
C GLY A 410 3.58 7.34 -3.92
N GLY A 411 2.52 8.15 -3.80
CA GLY A 411 2.17 9.19 -4.76
C GLY A 411 0.99 8.81 -5.68
N GLN A 412 0.66 7.53 -5.82
CA GLN A 412 -0.51 7.09 -6.59
C GLN A 412 -1.78 7.11 -5.74
N ILE A 413 -2.82 7.79 -6.21
CA ILE A 413 -4.13 7.83 -5.56
C ILE A 413 -4.92 6.58 -5.96
N ASN A 414 -5.46 5.89 -4.96
CA ASN A 414 -6.24 4.68 -5.14
C ASN A 414 -7.62 4.79 -4.47
N LEU A 415 -8.64 4.25 -5.14
CA LEU A 415 -9.98 4.02 -4.63
C LEU A 415 -10.05 2.61 -4.03
N HIS A 416 -10.14 2.54 -2.71
CA HIS A 416 -10.27 1.32 -1.92
C HIS A 416 -11.75 0.96 -1.78
N CYS A 417 -12.12 -0.26 -2.13
CA CYS A 417 -13.43 -0.84 -1.89
C CYS A 417 -13.47 -1.45 -0.49
N LEU A 418 -14.42 -1.00 0.34
CA LEU A 418 -14.57 -1.46 1.72
C LEU A 418 -15.77 -2.40 1.82
N SER A 419 -15.71 -3.37 2.73
CA SER A 419 -16.90 -4.18 3.03
C SER A 419 -17.97 -3.35 3.72
N THR A 420 -19.09 -3.19 3.04
CA THR A 420 -20.34 -2.60 3.53
C THR A 420 -21.28 -3.62 4.17
N SER A 421 -20.98 -4.91 4.01
CA SER A 421 -21.77 -6.00 4.59
C SER A 421 -21.35 -6.29 6.03
N ARG A 422 -22.27 -6.90 6.80
CA ARG A 422 -21.97 -7.39 8.15
C ARG A 422 -20.87 -8.44 8.06
N SER A 423 -19.77 -8.23 8.77
CA SER A 423 -18.65 -9.18 8.75
C SER A 423 -19.10 -10.53 9.34
N PRO A 424 -18.81 -11.67 8.70
CA PRO A 424 -18.99 -12.99 9.32
C PRO A 424 -18.02 -13.24 10.48
N LEU A 425 -17.04 -12.35 10.68
CA LEU A 425 -16.09 -12.32 11.79
C LEU A 425 -16.44 -11.26 12.84
N GLU A 426 -17.65 -10.66 12.78
CA GLU A 426 -18.16 -9.84 13.88
C GLU A 426 -18.50 -10.74 15.08
N ASP A 427 -18.21 -10.26 16.29
CA ASP A 427 -18.30 -11.02 17.55
C ASP A 427 -17.42 -12.30 17.57
N PRO A 428 -16.08 -12.16 17.42
CA PRO A 428 -15.17 -13.30 17.48
C PRO A 428 -15.14 -13.93 18.89
N PRO A 429 -14.88 -15.25 19.00
CA PRO A 429 -14.78 -15.93 20.29
C PRO A 429 -13.80 -15.23 21.25
N SER A 430 -14.20 -15.15 22.53
CA SER A 430 -13.37 -14.49 23.55
C SER A 430 -12.00 -15.17 23.67
N ILE A 431 -10.93 -14.38 23.52
CA ILE A 431 -9.55 -14.86 23.71
C ILE A 431 -9.37 -15.53 25.09
N SER A 432 -10.08 -15.07 26.12
CA SER A 432 -10.00 -15.61 27.49
C SER A 432 -10.67 -16.99 27.67
N GLU A 433 -11.47 -17.42 26.69
CA GLU A 433 -12.18 -18.70 26.65
C GLU A 433 -11.50 -19.72 25.71
N GLY A 434 -10.66 -19.23 24.79
CA GLY A 434 -9.86 -20.04 23.88
C GLY A 434 -8.62 -20.70 24.53
N CYS A 435 -7.85 -21.40 23.69
CA CYS A 435 -6.59 -22.02 24.09
C CYS A 435 -5.61 -20.96 24.65
N GLY A 436 -5.09 -21.17 25.85
CA GLY A 436 -4.22 -20.20 26.52
C GLY A 436 -4.94 -19.01 27.17
N GLY A 437 -6.25 -18.84 26.98
CA GLY A 437 -7.02 -17.68 27.46
C GLY A 437 -7.04 -17.47 28.98
N ARG A 438 -6.68 -18.49 29.77
CA ARG A 438 -6.54 -18.42 31.23
C ARG A 438 -5.14 -18.04 31.72
N VAL A 439 -4.17 -17.95 30.82
CA VAL A 439 -2.79 -17.54 31.12
C VAL A 439 -2.73 -16.02 31.22
N THR A 440 -2.25 -15.50 32.35
CA THR A 440 -2.32 -14.06 32.69
C THR A 440 -0.98 -13.33 32.56
N ASN A 441 0.11 -14.07 32.30
CA ASN A 441 1.49 -13.61 32.39
C ASN A 441 2.27 -13.82 31.08
N TYR A 442 1.62 -13.64 29.92
CA TYR A 442 2.29 -13.61 28.62
C TYR A 442 3.33 -12.48 28.52
N ARG A 443 4.44 -12.75 27.83
CA ARG A 443 5.51 -11.76 27.53
C ARG A 443 5.13 -10.83 26.37
N ILE A 444 3.98 -10.16 26.48
CA ILE A 444 3.37 -9.35 25.40
C ILE A 444 4.27 -8.18 25.00
N ASN A 445 4.93 -7.52 25.96
CA ASN A 445 5.81 -6.39 25.68
C ASN A 445 7.04 -6.86 24.89
N ASP A 446 7.73 -7.88 25.41
CA ASP A 446 8.91 -8.50 24.80
C ASP A 446 8.62 -9.01 23.38
N PHE A 447 7.46 -9.65 23.17
CA PHE A 447 7.04 -10.07 21.84
C PHE A 447 6.73 -8.86 20.93
N GLY A 448 6.16 -7.80 21.51
CA GLY A 448 5.94 -6.54 20.81
C GLY A 448 7.24 -5.82 20.41
N ASP A 449 8.33 -6.00 21.15
CA ASP A 449 9.66 -5.50 20.81
C ASP A 449 10.36 -6.39 19.77
N PHE A 450 10.28 -7.72 19.92
CA PHE A 450 10.67 -8.70 18.90
C PHE A 450 10.00 -8.40 17.54
N MET A 451 8.70 -8.06 17.52
CA MET A 451 7.96 -7.62 16.33
C MET A 451 8.41 -6.25 15.76
N LYS A 452 9.06 -5.39 16.55
CA LYS A 452 9.63 -4.11 16.08
C LYS A 452 11.01 -4.30 15.48
N GLU A 453 11.81 -5.20 16.04
CA GLU A 453 13.15 -5.55 15.56
C GLU A 453 13.09 -6.32 14.23
N ASN A 454 12.13 -7.25 14.10
CA ASN A 454 11.96 -8.10 12.92
C ASN A 454 11.02 -7.50 11.85
N ARG A 455 10.97 -6.17 11.72
CA ARG A 455 10.14 -5.53 10.68
C ARG A 455 10.80 -5.62 9.31
N LEU A 456 10.04 -6.11 8.33
CA LEU A 456 10.43 -6.08 6.93
C LEU A 456 10.59 -4.64 6.43
N ALA A 457 11.59 -4.44 5.58
CA ALA A 457 11.81 -3.20 4.83
C ALA A 457 12.10 -3.57 3.36
N PRO A 458 11.70 -2.74 2.38
CA PRO A 458 12.06 -2.95 0.98
C PRO A 458 13.58 -2.98 0.80
N CYS A 459 14.09 -3.98 0.10
CA CYS A 459 15.48 -4.06 -0.34
C CYS A 459 15.57 -3.50 -1.77
N GLN A 460 16.68 -2.84 -2.12
CA GLN A 460 16.92 -2.44 -3.51
C GLN A 460 17.62 -3.58 -4.23
N GLU A 461 17.14 -3.92 -5.43
CA GLU A 461 17.88 -4.76 -6.38
C GLU A 461 19.17 -4.01 -6.77
N GLY A 462 20.34 -4.61 -6.53
CA GLY A 462 21.64 -3.98 -6.78
C GLY A 462 22.73 -4.16 -5.72
N SER A 463 22.51 -4.94 -4.65
CA SER A 463 23.61 -5.43 -3.80
C SER A 463 24.11 -6.79 -4.32
N ASP A 464 25.06 -6.74 -5.27
CA ASP A 464 25.66 -7.88 -6.00
C ASP A 464 26.52 -8.82 -5.12
N SER A 465 25.96 -9.40 -4.05
CA SER A 465 26.74 -10.33 -3.19
C SER A 465 25.96 -11.39 -2.41
N GLU A 466 24.63 -11.36 -2.32
CA GLU A 466 23.86 -12.39 -1.62
C GLU A 466 23.01 -13.21 -2.61
N SER A 467 23.34 -14.51 -2.72
CA SER A 467 22.54 -15.51 -3.48
C SER A 467 21.21 -15.86 -2.81
N GLU A 468 20.90 -15.26 -1.65
CA GLU A 468 19.72 -15.56 -0.84
C GLU A 468 18.68 -14.44 -1.00
N LEU A 469 17.42 -14.83 -1.22
CA LEU A 469 16.32 -13.87 -1.30
C LEU A 469 16.15 -13.13 0.04
N PRO A 470 15.98 -11.79 0.07
CA PRO A 470 15.85 -11.02 1.31
C PRO A 470 14.72 -11.51 2.26
N LEU A 471 13.67 -12.12 1.71
CA LEU A 471 12.57 -12.72 2.47
C LEU A 471 12.98 -14.02 3.18
N GLU A 472 13.78 -14.87 2.53
CA GLU A 472 14.30 -16.09 3.16
C GLU A 472 15.32 -15.74 4.25
N ARG A 473 16.18 -14.74 4.03
CA ARG A 473 17.08 -14.21 5.06
C ARG A 473 16.32 -13.70 6.30
N ALA A 474 15.20 -13.00 6.10
CA ALA A 474 14.34 -12.52 7.19
C ALA A 474 13.64 -13.68 7.93
N LYS A 475 13.21 -14.72 7.21
CA LYS A 475 12.63 -15.95 7.77
C LYS A 475 13.65 -16.78 8.55
N ALA A 476 14.90 -16.87 8.07
CA ALA A 476 16.02 -17.49 8.77
C ALA A 476 16.40 -16.71 10.04
N GLN A 477 16.28 -15.39 10.04
CA GLN A 477 16.43 -14.57 11.26
C GLN A 477 15.32 -14.88 12.28
N LEU A 478 14.05 -14.94 11.85
CA LEU A 478 12.94 -15.31 12.73
C LEU A 478 13.10 -16.73 13.31
N GLU A 479 13.59 -17.69 12.52
CA GLU A 479 13.92 -19.04 12.99
C GLU A 479 14.95 -18.97 14.12
N ARG A 480 16.14 -18.39 13.89
CA ARG A 480 17.20 -18.26 14.91
C ARG A 480 16.71 -17.62 16.20
N MET A 481 16.01 -16.49 16.08
CA MET A 481 15.53 -15.72 17.25
C MET A 481 14.37 -16.40 18.00
N SER A 482 13.73 -17.43 17.42
CA SER A 482 12.59 -18.15 18.03
C SER A 482 12.90 -19.57 18.52
N ARG A 483 14.09 -20.13 18.24
CA ARG A 483 14.51 -21.49 18.68
C ARG A 483 14.29 -21.76 20.18
N HIS A 484 14.49 -20.74 21.01
CA HIS A 484 14.16 -20.78 22.43
C HIS A 484 13.59 -19.43 22.86
N TRP A 485 12.26 -19.29 22.73
CA TRP A 485 11.52 -18.07 23.09
C TRP A 485 10.33 -18.43 24.01
N PRO A 486 10.53 -18.46 25.34
CA PRO A 486 9.46 -18.75 26.29
C PRO A 486 8.33 -17.72 26.20
N LEU A 487 7.09 -18.18 26.03
CA LEU A 487 5.93 -17.30 25.77
C LEU A 487 5.41 -16.58 27.02
N ILE A 488 5.71 -17.09 28.22
CA ILE A 488 5.13 -16.63 29.48
C ILE A 488 6.22 -16.37 30.52
N ILE A 489 5.99 -15.37 31.36
CA ILE A 489 6.96 -14.83 32.33
C ILE A 489 7.36 -15.88 33.37
N SER A 490 6.51 -16.87 33.67
CA SER A 490 6.80 -17.93 34.65
C SER A 490 7.70 -19.04 34.13
N ASP A 491 7.80 -19.20 32.80
CA ASP A 491 8.50 -20.32 32.17
C ASP A 491 9.94 -19.95 31.81
N THR A 492 10.41 -18.79 32.28
CA THR A 492 11.75 -18.29 32.10
C THR A 492 12.32 -17.65 33.35
N VAL A 493 13.60 -17.85 33.58
CA VAL A 493 14.45 -17.15 34.54
C VAL A 493 15.38 -16.20 33.79
N ILE A 494 16.05 -16.66 32.72
CA ILE A 494 17.08 -15.87 32.02
C ILE A 494 16.51 -14.60 31.38
N PHE A 495 15.34 -14.67 30.73
CA PHE A 495 14.73 -13.50 30.09
C PHE A 495 14.09 -12.52 31.09
N ASN A 496 13.88 -12.93 32.34
CA ASN A 496 13.48 -12.02 33.42
C ASN A 496 14.68 -11.27 34.03
N MET A 497 15.92 -11.66 33.69
CA MET A 497 17.16 -11.08 34.20
C MET A 497 18.08 -10.53 33.09
N LEU A 498 17.51 -10.10 31.95
CA LEU A 498 18.24 -9.58 30.79
C LEU A 498 19.39 -8.62 31.16
N SER A 499 19.13 -7.66 32.06
CA SER A 499 20.14 -6.70 32.54
C SER A 499 21.38 -7.29 33.25
N HIS A 500 21.36 -8.57 33.61
CA HIS A 500 22.49 -9.29 34.21
C HIS A 500 23.18 -10.28 33.24
N ILE A 501 22.57 -10.52 32.07
CA ILE A 501 23.10 -11.40 31.02
C ILE A 501 23.45 -10.67 29.73
N ASP A 502 23.00 -9.43 29.53
CA ASP A 502 23.44 -8.59 28.42
C ASP A 502 24.98 -8.47 28.38
N PRO A 503 25.61 -8.53 27.19
CA PRO A 503 24.99 -8.55 25.86
C PRO A 503 24.64 -9.95 25.32
N LEU A 504 24.84 -11.04 26.08
CA LEU A 504 24.80 -12.44 25.61
C LEU A 504 23.60 -12.77 24.69
N PRO A 505 22.33 -12.41 25.01
CA PRO A 505 21.20 -12.79 24.16
C PRO A 505 21.20 -12.05 22.81
N SER A 506 21.66 -10.79 22.79
CA SER A 506 21.73 -9.99 21.56
C SER A 506 22.81 -10.49 20.60
N LEU A 507 23.89 -11.05 21.13
CA LEU A 507 25.00 -11.59 20.33
C LEU A 507 24.65 -12.95 19.73
N LEU A 508 24.08 -13.86 20.53
CA LEU A 508 23.68 -15.21 20.09
C LEU A 508 22.53 -15.24 19.06
N MET A 509 21.91 -14.09 18.75
CA MET A 509 20.92 -13.94 17.68
C MET A 509 21.55 -13.57 16.32
N LYS A 510 22.83 -13.14 16.29
CA LYS A 510 23.54 -12.82 15.05
C LYS A 510 23.77 -14.09 14.20
N PRO A 511 23.78 -14.00 12.86
CA PRO A 511 24.14 -15.15 12.01
C PRO A 511 25.62 -15.53 12.14
N VAL A 512 26.48 -14.56 12.48
CA VAL A 512 27.92 -14.73 12.72
C VAL A 512 28.29 -13.84 13.91
N ILE A 513 29.11 -14.37 14.81
CA ILE A 513 29.74 -13.64 15.92
C ILE A 513 31.26 -13.70 15.73
N ASP A 514 31.97 -12.63 16.11
CA ASP A 514 33.43 -12.54 16.04
C ASP A 514 34.10 -12.89 17.39
N GLU A 515 35.44 -12.83 17.44
CA GLU A 515 36.20 -13.20 18.64
C GLU A 515 35.91 -12.26 19.84
N ASP A 516 35.60 -10.98 19.58
CA ASP A 516 35.24 -9.99 20.60
C ASP A 516 33.82 -10.24 21.13
N ASP A 517 32.85 -10.52 20.24
CA ASP A 517 31.50 -10.96 20.61
C ASP A 517 31.55 -12.23 21.48
N VAL A 518 32.36 -13.22 21.09
CA VAL A 518 32.58 -14.46 21.86
C VAL A 518 33.18 -14.15 23.23
N LEU A 519 34.13 -13.20 23.32
CA LEU A 519 34.71 -12.78 24.59
C LEU A 519 33.68 -12.09 25.51
N GLU A 520 32.81 -11.23 24.97
CA GLU A 520 31.71 -10.62 25.74
C GLU A 520 30.67 -11.67 26.19
N CYS A 521 30.36 -12.66 25.35
CA CYS A 521 29.54 -13.81 25.75
C CYS A 521 30.17 -14.58 26.93
N LYS A 522 31.48 -14.87 26.85
CA LYS A 522 32.25 -15.54 27.92
C LYS A 522 32.28 -14.70 29.20
N LYS A 523 32.41 -13.37 29.12
CA LYS A 523 32.32 -12.45 30.28
C LYS A 523 30.94 -12.48 30.95
N ALA A 524 29.86 -12.49 30.18
CA ALA A 524 28.49 -12.56 30.72
C ALA A 524 28.24 -13.89 31.48
N ILE A 525 28.75 -15.01 30.98
CA ILE A 525 28.68 -16.32 31.66
C ILE A 525 29.49 -16.28 32.98
N LEU A 526 30.71 -15.75 32.96
CA LEU A 526 31.55 -15.61 34.17
C LEU A 526 30.95 -14.66 35.21
N HIS A 527 30.22 -13.62 34.78
CA HIS A 527 29.46 -12.75 35.67
C HIS A 527 28.40 -13.55 36.47
N LEU A 528 27.67 -14.46 35.83
CA LEU A 528 26.69 -15.34 36.49
C LEU A 528 27.33 -16.31 37.49
N VAL A 529 28.50 -16.88 37.17
CA VAL A 529 29.31 -17.66 38.14
C VAL A 529 29.68 -16.80 39.36
N GLY A 530 30.01 -15.53 39.13
CA GLY A 530 30.19 -14.54 40.19
C GLY A 530 28.94 -14.33 41.05
N MET A 531 27.76 -14.22 40.45
CA MET A 531 26.48 -14.07 41.18
C MET A 531 26.16 -15.31 42.03
N GLU A 532 26.35 -16.52 41.49
CA GLU A 532 26.12 -17.79 42.21
C GLU A 532 27.09 -17.95 43.39
N THR A 533 28.39 -17.70 43.18
CA THR A 533 29.41 -17.82 44.24
C THR A 533 29.21 -16.82 45.37
N ARG A 534 28.64 -15.64 45.08
CA ARG A 534 28.20 -14.66 46.09
C ARG A 534 26.80 -14.94 46.66
N ASN A 535 26.11 -15.98 46.15
CA ASN A 535 24.76 -16.39 46.53
C ASN A 535 23.74 -15.23 46.44
N GLU A 536 23.87 -14.41 45.40
CA GLU A 536 23.00 -13.26 45.15
C GLU A 536 21.57 -13.71 44.82
N PRO A 537 20.53 -12.95 45.18
CA PRO A 537 19.16 -13.28 44.80
C PRO A 537 18.95 -13.00 43.30
N LEU A 538 18.51 -14.01 42.54
CA LEU A 538 18.07 -13.81 41.16
C LEU A 538 16.76 -12.98 41.13
N PRO A 539 16.57 -12.06 40.16
CA PRO A 539 15.38 -11.20 40.07
C PRO A 539 14.17 -11.95 39.46
N ILE A 540 13.87 -13.14 40.00
CA ILE A 540 12.74 -13.95 39.54
C ILE A 540 11.43 -13.34 40.05
N PRO A 541 10.45 -13.05 39.17
CA PRO A 541 9.14 -12.59 39.62
C PRO A 541 8.49 -13.65 40.51
N SER A 542 8.16 -13.28 41.74
CA SER A 542 7.61 -14.17 42.79
C SER A 542 6.16 -14.57 42.50
N SER A 543 5.98 -15.43 41.50
CA SER A 543 4.66 -15.79 40.96
C SER A 543 4.00 -16.97 41.69
N THR A 544 2.85 -16.66 42.28
CA THR A 544 1.63 -17.48 42.46
C THR A 544 1.64 -18.79 43.25
N THR A 545 2.77 -19.46 43.53
CA THR A 545 2.74 -20.62 44.45
C THR A 545 2.68 -20.17 45.91
N ARG A 546 1.53 -20.44 46.57
CA ARG A 546 1.32 -20.23 48.01
C ARG A 546 2.06 -21.32 48.80
N GLY A 547 3.38 -21.28 48.76
CA GLY A 547 4.28 -22.30 49.27
C GLY A 547 5.66 -21.75 49.63
N LYS A 548 6.46 -22.56 50.31
CA LYS A 548 7.82 -22.24 50.72
C LYS A 548 8.68 -22.00 49.48
N GLY A 549 9.17 -20.78 49.28
CA GLY A 549 9.95 -20.41 48.09
C GLY A 549 11.11 -21.38 47.84
N SER A 550 11.41 -21.64 46.56
CA SER A 550 12.52 -22.52 46.18
C SER A 550 13.83 -22.04 46.81
N LYS A 551 14.67 -22.98 47.25
CA LYS A 551 16.01 -22.65 47.77
C LYS A 551 16.78 -21.90 46.68
N LYS A 552 17.61 -20.91 47.03
CA LYS A 552 18.43 -20.17 46.05
C LYS A 552 19.23 -21.09 45.12
N GLU A 553 19.77 -22.17 45.67
CA GLU A 553 20.45 -23.25 44.95
C GLU A 553 19.60 -23.86 43.81
N GLU A 554 18.30 -24.07 44.04
CA GLU A 554 17.35 -24.55 43.03
C GLU A 554 17.05 -23.46 41.97
N GLN A 555 17.03 -22.18 42.36
CA GLN A 555 16.86 -21.06 41.43
C GLN A 555 18.05 -20.96 40.46
N TYR A 556 19.28 -21.09 40.96
CA TYR A 556 20.48 -21.15 40.12
C TYR A 556 20.52 -22.41 39.26
N ARG A 557 20.08 -23.57 39.78
CA ARG A 557 19.96 -24.81 38.99
C ARG A 557 19.01 -24.66 37.81
N LEU A 558 17.85 -24.04 38.02
CA LEU A 558 16.89 -23.74 36.95
C LEU A 558 17.45 -22.72 35.95
N MET A 559 18.08 -21.65 36.43
CA MET A 559 18.74 -20.63 35.59
C MET A 559 19.81 -21.25 34.68
N TRP A 560 20.73 -22.06 35.23
CA TRP A 560 21.77 -22.72 34.43
C TRP A 560 21.17 -23.74 33.44
N SER A 561 20.12 -24.47 33.82
CA SER A 561 19.46 -25.43 32.92
C SER A 561 18.77 -24.73 31.73
N GLU A 562 18.16 -23.57 31.96
CA GLU A 562 17.55 -22.77 30.90
C GLU A 562 18.63 -22.11 30.02
N LEU A 563 19.67 -21.53 30.62
CA LEU A 563 20.78 -20.93 29.89
C LEU A 563 21.51 -21.95 29.01
N GLU A 564 21.72 -23.17 29.51
CA GLU A 564 22.27 -24.29 28.73
C GLU A 564 21.36 -24.63 27.53
N THR A 565 20.05 -24.62 27.73
CA THR A 565 19.07 -24.86 26.66
C THR A 565 19.10 -23.75 25.61
N TYR A 566 19.17 -22.49 26.04
CA TYR A 566 19.25 -21.32 25.17
C TYR A 566 20.55 -21.28 24.34
N VAL A 567 21.71 -21.43 24.99
CA VAL A 567 23.01 -21.41 24.31
C VAL A 567 23.19 -22.63 23.41
N ARG A 568 22.71 -23.82 23.80
CA ARG A 568 22.71 -25.01 22.92
C ARG A 568 21.80 -24.85 21.70
N ALA A 569 20.70 -24.11 21.80
CA ALA A 569 19.88 -23.79 20.63
C ALA A 569 20.59 -22.82 19.66
N ALA A 570 21.45 -21.93 20.18
CA ALA A 570 22.26 -21.01 19.39
C ALA A 570 23.51 -21.66 18.79
N SER A 571 24.11 -22.66 19.45
CA SER A 571 25.37 -23.30 19.03
C SER A 571 25.34 -23.93 17.63
N THR A 572 24.16 -24.33 17.14
CA THR A 572 23.96 -24.86 15.78
C THR A 572 24.13 -23.81 14.67
N THR A 573 24.38 -22.54 15.00
CA THR A 573 24.52 -21.43 14.03
C THR A 573 25.93 -21.32 13.46
N SER A 574 26.97 -21.43 14.28
CA SER A 574 28.38 -21.45 13.83
C SER A 574 29.31 -22.01 14.92
N SER A 575 30.54 -22.40 14.54
CA SER A 575 31.56 -22.88 15.49
C SER A 575 31.88 -21.87 16.61
N ALA A 576 31.81 -20.57 16.33
CA ALA A 576 31.99 -19.53 17.34
C ALA A 576 30.87 -19.54 18.41
N HIS A 577 29.64 -19.92 18.04
CA HIS A 577 28.56 -20.14 19.01
C HIS A 577 28.76 -21.44 19.82
N GLU A 578 29.43 -22.43 19.24
CA GLU A 578 29.81 -23.67 19.94
C GLU A 578 30.88 -23.42 21.01
N GLU A 579 31.86 -22.54 20.77
CA GLU A 579 32.81 -22.10 21.82
C GLU A 579 32.15 -21.44 23.03
N VAL A 580 31.05 -20.71 22.82
CA VAL A 580 30.27 -20.10 23.92
C VAL A 580 29.56 -21.20 24.73
N LEU A 581 29.08 -22.26 24.08
CA LEU A 581 28.52 -23.44 24.75
C LEU A 581 29.58 -24.21 25.53
N GLU A 582 30.79 -24.40 24.98
CA GLU A 582 31.89 -25.05 25.70
C GLU A 582 32.27 -24.29 26.98
N CYS A 583 32.36 -22.96 26.91
CA CYS A 583 32.62 -22.12 28.08
C CYS A 583 31.50 -22.27 29.14
N LEU A 584 30.24 -22.30 28.71
CA LEU A 584 29.09 -22.50 29.60
C LEU A 584 29.15 -23.86 30.32
N LEU A 585 29.43 -24.93 29.58
CA LEU A 585 29.54 -26.28 30.12
C LEU A 585 30.73 -26.43 31.08
N ALA A 586 31.84 -25.74 30.82
CA ALA A 586 32.99 -25.71 31.73
C ALA A 586 32.72 -24.91 33.03
N CYS A 587 31.82 -23.91 32.98
CA CYS A 587 31.42 -23.13 34.15
C CYS A 587 30.35 -23.82 35.02
N LYS A 588 29.52 -24.69 34.43
CA LYS A 588 28.47 -25.44 35.14
C LYS A 588 29.08 -26.57 35.98
N LYS A 589 28.74 -26.65 37.27
CA LYS A 589 29.09 -27.81 38.11
C LYS A 589 28.41 -29.07 37.57
N PRO A 590 29.09 -30.24 37.54
CA PRO A 590 28.46 -31.49 37.10
C PRO A 590 27.30 -31.88 38.04
N ASP A 591 26.14 -32.22 37.47
CA ASP A 591 24.96 -32.67 38.22
C ASP A 591 25.24 -33.99 38.96
N GLU A 592 25.18 -33.98 40.30
CA GLU A 592 25.25 -35.20 41.13
C GLU A 592 23.95 -36.03 41.06
N ALA A 593 23.63 -36.61 39.89
CA ALA A 593 22.64 -37.69 39.78
C ALA A 593 22.73 -38.50 38.47
N SER A 594 23.55 -39.56 38.44
CA SER A 594 23.19 -40.75 37.64
C SER A 594 23.70 -42.04 38.31
N PRO A 595 22.85 -43.05 38.57
CA PRO A 595 23.26 -44.26 39.26
C PRO A 595 23.88 -45.26 38.28
N SER A 596 25.21 -45.25 38.16
CA SER A 596 25.93 -46.23 37.33
C SER A 596 25.85 -47.64 37.91
N ARG A 597 25.26 -48.57 37.13
CA ARG A 597 25.38 -50.02 37.36
C ARG A 597 26.85 -50.43 37.29
N GLY A 598 27.46 -50.89 38.39
CA GLY A 598 28.92 -51.10 38.41
C GLY A 598 29.48 -52.02 39.50
N ARG A 599 28.96 -53.26 39.60
CA ARG A 599 29.64 -54.49 40.08
C ARG A 599 30.81 -54.37 41.09
N LYS A 600 30.56 -54.83 42.32
CA LYS A 600 31.59 -55.13 43.34
C LYS A 600 32.73 -56.02 42.81
N THR A 601 33.97 -55.68 43.16
CA THR A 601 35.08 -56.63 43.42
C THR A 601 35.95 -56.12 44.57
N SER A 602 36.64 -57.03 45.26
CA SER A 602 37.20 -56.83 46.61
C SER A 602 38.67 -57.24 46.72
N SER A 603 39.48 -56.43 47.41
CA SER A 603 40.62 -56.83 48.27
C SER A 603 41.24 -55.56 48.87
N GLU A 604 41.25 -55.41 50.19
CA GLU A 604 42.41 -55.64 51.08
C GLU A 604 43.61 -54.72 50.76
N LYS A 605 43.85 -53.63 51.52
CA LYS A 605 44.27 -53.53 52.95
C LYS A 605 45.78 -53.81 53.15
N SER A 606 46.56 -52.75 53.24
CA SER A 606 47.78 -52.73 54.06
C SER A 606 47.96 -51.35 54.72
N THR A 607 48.28 -51.38 56.01
CA THR A 607 48.32 -50.24 56.94
C THR A 607 49.74 -49.95 57.39
N THR A 608 50.11 -48.66 57.52
CA THR A 608 51.00 -48.07 58.57
C THR A 608 51.17 -46.57 58.24
N LYS A 609 50.85 -45.56 59.09
CA LYS A 609 51.45 -45.19 60.40
C LYS A 609 52.98 -45.17 60.36
N SER A 610 53.71 -44.08 60.50
CA SER A 610 53.35 -42.70 60.89
C SER A 610 54.44 -41.71 60.37
N GLU A 611 54.75 -40.51 60.88
CA GLU A 611 54.36 -39.69 62.06
C GLU A 611 54.61 -38.19 61.77
N LYS A 612 54.62 -37.37 62.83
CA LYS A 612 55.10 -35.97 62.94
C LYS A 612 56.32 -35.98 63.91
N PRO A 613 57.19 -34.95 64.03
CA PRO A 613 56.74 -33.58 64.35
C PRO A 613 57.62 -32.38 63.90
N GLU A 614 57.06 -31.18 64.13
CA GLU A 614 57.68 -29.91 64.60
C GLU A 614 58.97 -29.34 63.96
N ALA A 615 59.30 -28.06 64.16
CA ALA A 615 58.55 -26.80 64.21
C ALA A 615 59.59 -25.70 64.48
N GLU A 616 59.54 -24.55 63.78
CA GLU A 616 60.15 -23.33 64.31
C GLU A 616 59.53 -22.07 63.71
N LYS A 617 59.30 -21.08 64.57
CA LYS A 617 58.90 -19.72 64.21
C LYS A 617 60.14 -18.84 64.24
N MET A 618 60.19 -17.78 63.43
CA MET A 618 60.73 -16.52 63.93
C MET A 618 60.04 -15.30 63.31
N ASP A 619 60.07 -14.21 64.06
CA ASP A 619 59.18 -13.06 63.99
C ASP A 619 59.81 -11.80 63.36
N THR A 620 58.92 -10.80 63.17
CA THR A 620 59.14 -9.36 63.42
C THR A 620 59.74 -8.39 62.39
N SER A 621 59.16 -7.18 62.48
CA SER A 621 59.62 -5.84 62.07
C SER A 621 59.57 -5.52 60.57
N SER A 622 58.79 -4.56 60.04
CA SER A 622 58.34 -3.22 60.46
C SER A 622 59.29 -2.08 60.12
N SER A 623 58.87 -1.21 59.19
CA SER A 623 59.24 0.21 59.17
C SER A 623 58.16 1.03 58.48
N LYS A 624 57.81 2.19 59.06
CA LYS A 624 56.96 3.21 58.46
C LYS A 624 57.79 4.22 57.67
N THR A 625 57.15 4.97 56.77
CA THR A 625 57.44 6.40 56.60
C THR A 625 56.16 7.17 56.23
N GLU A 626 56.07 8.41 56.70
CA GLU A 626 54.88 9.28 56.66
C GLU A 626 55.06 10.45 55.67
N GLY A 627 53.99 11.24 55.44
CA GLY A 627 54.03 12.45 54.60
C GLY A 627 52.63 12.94 54.16
N THR A 628 51.66 13.13 55.07
CA THR A 628 51.28 14.45 55.63
C THR A 628 50.92 15.56 54.62
N ALA A 629 49.62 15.88 54.52
CA ALA A 629 49.08 17.25 54.61
C ALA A 629 47.55 17.25 54.85
N THR A 630 47.13 17.83 55.98
CA THR A 630 45.74 18.10 56.42
C THR A 630 45.22 19.42 55.80
N THR A 631 43.93 19.82 55.82
CA THR A 631 42.94 20.05 56.92
C THR A 631 41.50 20.04 56.35
N THR A 632 40.48 19.38 56.94
CA THR A 632 39.57 19.80 58.07
C THR A 632 38.91 21.18 57.85
N ASP A 633 37.60 21.41 58.09
CA ASP A 633 36.71 21.01 59.22
C ASP A 633 35.48 20.16 58.79
N VAL A 634 34.77 19.32 59.57
CA VAL A 634 34.51 19.08 61.02
C VAL A 634 33.26 19.76 61.62
N ALA A 635 32.11 19.07 61.53
CA ALA A 635 31.03 18.92 62.54
C ALA A 635 29.92 18.00 61.96
N GLY A 636 29.15 17.17 62.68
CA GLY A 636 29.17 16.84 64.11
C GLY A 636 27.86 16.14 64.56
N ALA A 637 27.90 14.79 64.66
CA ALA A 637 27.06 13.90 65.48
C ALA A 637 25.50 13.83 65.35
N ASN A 638 25.03 12.59 65.14
CA ASN A 638 23.87 11.90 65.74
C ASN A 638 22.42 12.41 65.53
N LEU A 639 21.58 11.58 64.88
CA LEU A 639 20.50 10.78 65.52
C LEU A 639 19.60 10.08 64.46
N PHE A 640 19.57 8.73 64.46
CA PHE A 640 18.43 7.94 63.97
C PHE A 640 17.34 7.90 65.09
N PRO A 641 16.03 7.60 64.84
CA PRO A 641 15.51 6.80 63.71
C PRO A 641 14.16 7.24 63.07
N ARG A 642 13.89 6.77 61.83
CA ARG A 642 12.65 6.06 61.39
C ARG A 642 12.52 6.00 59.86
N ASN A 643 12.30 4.79 59.33
CA ASN A 643 11.61 4.54 58.05
C ASN A 643 10.11 4.95 58.23
N PRO A 644 9.28 5.23 57.19
CA PRO A 644 9.38 4.62 55.84
C PRO A 644 8.94 5.45 54.59
N LEU A 645 9.24 4.86 53.42
CA LEU A 645 8.55 4.97 52.11
C LEU A 645 8.74 6.22 51.20
N GLU A 646 9.04 5.90 49.93
CA GLU A 646 8.84 6.63 48.66
C GLU A 646 9.52 8.00 48.39
N PRO A 647 10.42 8.07 47.38
CA PRO A 647 10.81 9.35 46.74
C PRO A 647 9.84 9.75 45.59
N PRO A 648 9.58 11.06 45.38
CA PRO A 648 8.50 11.57 44.54
C PRO A 648 8.81 11.62 43.02
N PRO A 649 7.78 11.75 42.15
CA PRO A 649 7.97 11.77 40.70
C PRO A 649 8.68 13.05 40.21
N ILE A 650 9.72 12.86 39.38
CA ILE A 650 10.46 13.95 38.74
C ILE A 650 9.58 14.62 37.67
N LYS A 651 9.39 15.94 37.81
CA LYS A 651 8.66 16.77 36.86
C LYS A 651 9.36 16.78 35.50
N LYS A 652 8.73 16.24 34.45
CA LYS A 652 9.15 16.47 33.07
C LYS A 652 9.00 17.95 32.72
N GLN A 653 10.10 18.62 32.38
CA GLN A 653 10.05 19.99 31.86
C GLN A 653 9.32 20.04 30.51
N LYS A 654 8.51 21.08 30.31
CA LYS A 654 8.04 21.45 28.97
C LYS A 654 9.23 21.94 28.15
N ILE A 655 9.40 21.41 26.95
CA ILE A 655 10.24 22.02 25.91
C ILE A 655 9.28 22.52 24.83
N ASN A 656 9.36 23.82 24.52
CA ASN A 656 8.56 24.45 23.47
C ASN A 656 9.11 24.05 22.09
N ALA A 657 8.23 24.01 21.10
CA ALA A 657 8.66 24.02 19.70
C ALA A 657 9.20 25.41 19.33
N GLY A 658 10.40 25.47 18.76
CA GLY A 658 11.04 26.70 18.31
C GLY A 658 12.45 26.42 17.77
N ASP A 659 12.61 26.70 16.47
CA ASP A 659 13.85 26.87 15.70
C ASP A 659 14.95 25.79 15.69
N THR A 660 15.08 25.20 14.50
CA THR A 660 16.29 24.59 13.95
C THR A 660 17.48 25.55 13.91
N ILE A 661 18.70 25.02 14.06
CA ILE A 661 19.83 25.19 13.12
C ILE A 661 20.98 24.25 13.55
N GLY A 662 21.64 23.59 12.59
CA GLY A 662 22.98 23.03 12.79
C GLY A 662 23.15 21.50 12.74
N ARG A 663 22.96 20.88 11.57
CA ARG A 663 23.68 19.64 11.22
C ARG A 663 24.05 19.60 9.74
N ALA A 664 25.15 18.92 9.43
CA ALA A 664 25.89 19.09 8.18
C ALA A 664 25.13 18.62 6.94
N LYS A 665 25.20 19.42 5.85
CA LYS A 665 24.84 18.99 4.49
C LYS A 665 25.85 17.94 4.01
N GLY A 666 25.42 16.84 3.39
CA GLY A 666 26.35 16.00 2.63
C GLY A 666 25.97 14.54 2.34
N ALA A 667 24.96 13.96 2.99
CA ALA A 667 24.55 12.58 2.73
C ALA A 667 23.09 12.50 2.23
N PRO A 668 22.78 11.74 1.17
CA PRO A 668 21.40 11.42 0.84
C PRO A 668 20.82 10.54 1.95
N GLU A 669 19.68 10.95 2.53
CA GLU A 669 19.00 10.13 3.53
C GLU A 669 18.50 8.84 2.88
N SER A 670 18.97 7.69 3.38
CA SER A 670 18.51 6.39 2.90
C SER A 670 17.00 6.24 3.08
N LEU A 671 16.36 5.48 2.17
CA LEU A 671 14.94 5.11 2.30
C LEU A 671 14.67 4.41 3.65
N LEU A 672 15.64 3.65 4.16
CA LEU A 672 15.56 3.02 5.49
C LEU A 672 15.51 4.06 6.63
N SER A 673 16.31 5.12 6.59
CA SER A 673 16.26 6.21 7.59
C SER A 673 14.97 7.02 7.50
N LEU A 674 14.49 7.33 6.29
CA LEU A 674 13.21 8.02 6.08
C LEU A 674 12.03 7.18 6.61
N TRP A 675 12.03 5.88 6.30
CA TRP A 675 11.00 4.94 6.77
C TRP A 675 11.06 4.75 8.30
N LYS A 676 12.24 4.50 8.88
CA LYS A 676 12.42 4.40 10.35
C LYS A 676 11.94 5.68 11.06
N THR A 677 12.25 6.86 10.53
CA THR A 677 11.82 8.15 11.08
C THR A 677 10.30 8.34 10.99
N ARG A 678 9.69 8.00 9.84
CA ARG A 678 8.24 8.02 9.65
C ARG A 678 7.51 7.09 10.63
N ILE A 679 8.02 5.86 10.80
CA ILE A 679 7.48 4.86 11.73
C ILE A 679 7.60 5.33 13.18
N ALA A 680 8.76 5.86 13.60
CA ALA A 680 8.95 6.41 14.94
C ALA A 680 8.01 7.60 15.23
N SER A 681 7.78 8.47 14.24
CA SER A 681 6.84 9.60 14.30
C SER A 681 5.37 9.15 14.42
N LEU A 682 5.00 8.02 13.79
CA LEU A 682 3.67 7.43 13.93
C LEU A 682 3.48 6.80 15.32
N HIS A 683 4.47 6.06 15.83
CA HIS A 683 4.39 5.43 17.15
C HIS A 683 4.34 6.44 18.31
N SER A 684 5.11 7.53 18.24
CA SER A 684 5.13 8.55 19.31
C SER A 684 3.79 9.27 19.49
N ARG A 685 2.90 9.21 18.48
CA ARG A 685 1.53 9.73 18.53
C ARG A 685 0.50 8.71 19.04
N SER A 686 0.88 7.43 19.16
CA SER A 686 -0.07 6.31 19.34
C SER A 686 0.01 5.61 20.70
N GLN A 687 0.85 6.06 21.64
CA GLN A 687 0.74 5.58 23.02
C GLN A 687 -0.40 6.27 23.76
N ARG A 688 -1.59 5.68 23.68
CA ARG A 688 -2.54 5.72 24.79
C ARG A 688 -2.35 4.46 25.62
N GLU A 689 -2.09 4.65 26.90
CA GLU A 689 -2.14 3.58 27.88
C GLU A 689 -3.54 2.96 27.90
N PHE A 690 -3.64 1.66 28.21
CA PHE A 690 -4.92 0.94 28.27
C PHE A 690 -5.87 1.62 29.26
N SER A 691 -6.99 2.18 28.80
CA SER A 691 -7.85 3.06 29.61
C SER A 691 -8.29 2.44 30.94
N GLY A 692 -8.56 1.13 30.98
CA GLY A 692 -8.91 0.42 32.21
C GLY A 692 -7.80 0.34 33.27
N ARG A 693 -6.53 0.62 32.92
CA ARG A 693 -5.44 0.80 33.89
C ARG A 693 -5.37 2.24 34.39
N ALA A 694 -5.57 3.22 33.51
CA ALA A 694 -5.57 4.64 33.84
C ALA A 694 -6.68 5.02 34.86
N GLU A 695 -7.80 4.29 34.85
CA GLU A 695 -8.91 4.46 35.81
C GLU A 695 -8.77 3.58 37.07
N SER A 696 -7.78 2.68 37.13
CA SER A 696 -7.56 1.78 38.27
C SER A 696 -6.58 2.36 39.30
N LYS A 697 -6.89 2.24 40.60
CA LYS A 697 -6.02 2.73 41.69
C LYS A 697 -4.75 1.89 41.90
N GLU A 698 -4.64 0.72 41.27
CA GLU A 698 -3.53 -0.25 41.48
C GLU A 698 -2.89 -0.74 40.16
N ALA A 699 -3.05 0.00 39.05
CA ALA A 699 -2.57 -0.37 37.70
C ALA A 699 -3.03 -1.76 37.18
N LYS A 700 -4.11 -2.28 37.74
CA LYS A 700 -4.80 -3.52 37.36
C LYS A 700 -6.24 -3.21 36.98
N ALA A 701 -6.62 -3.56 35.75
CA ALA A 701 -7.99 -3.41 35.28
C ALA A 701 -8.84 -4.63 35.65
N ASP A 702 -9.93 -4.42 36.38
CA ASP A 702 -10.94 -5.46 36.59
C ASP A 702 -11.72 -5.66 35.27
N LEU A 703 -11.57 -6.84 34.67
CA LEU A 703 -12.33 -7.25 33.50
C LEU A 703 -13.67 -7.83 33.93
N TYR A 704 -14.74 -7.48 33.20
CA TYR A 704 -16.12 -7.93 33.44
C TYR A 704 -16.73 -7.52 34.80
N PRO A 705 -16.82 -6.22 35.14
CA PRO A 705 -17.43 -5.74 36.38
C PRO A 705 -18.91 -6.13 36.54
N ASN A 706 -19.57 -6.49 35.43
CA ASN A 706 -20.99 -6.87 35.40
C ASN A 706 -21.22 -8.38 35.62
N LEU A 707 -20.17 -9.19 35.82
CA LEU A 707 -20.33 -10.61 36.16
C LEU A 707 -20.68 -10.73 37.67
N PRO A 708 -21.82 -11.35 38.05
CA PRO A 708 -22.14 -11.54 39.45
C PRO A 708 -21.10 -12.48 40.08
N LYS A 709 -20.33 -11.95 41.05
CA LYS A 709 -19.36 -12.73 41.82
C LYS A 709 -20.13 -13.80 42.60
N LYS A 710 -19.95 -15.08 42.24
CA LYS A 710 -20.53 -16.19 43.00
C LYS A 710 -20.07 -16.11 44.45
N GLU A 711 -21.02 -16.03 45.37
CA GLU A 711 -20.75 -16.12 46.80
C GLU A 711 -20.19 -17.51 47.11
N ASN A 712 -18.93 -17.57 47.54
CA ASN A 712 -18.37 -18.76 48.16
C ASN A 712 -18.94 -18.85 49.57
N GLY A 713 -19.91 -19.73 49.78
CA GLY A 713 -20.64 -19.82 51.03
C GLY A 713 -19.77 -20.20 52.23
N LYS A 714 -19.96 -19.46 53.32
CA LYS A 714 -20.11 -19.99 54.68
C LYS A 714 -21.01 -19.06 55.49
#